data_AF-A0A9W4W6A2-F1
#
_entry.id   AF-A0A9W4W6A2-F1
#
_cell.length_a   1.000
_cell.length_b   1.000
_cell.length_c   1.000
_cell.angle_alpha   90.00
_cell.angle_beta   90.00
_cell.angle_gamma   90.00
#
_symmetry.space_group_name_H-M   'P 1'
#
loop_
_entity.id
_entity.type
_entity.pdbx_description
1 polymer ?
#
loop_
_entity_poly.entity_id
_entity_poly.type
_entity_poly.pdbx_seq_one_letter_code
_entity_poly.pdbx_strand_id
1 'polypeptide(L)'
;MSAFEAKLRGWSGLNEFIATHYIRTRSDTEARDLIFRGNISDLDKNLCFDAKGQKDAKSIVHLLSRMSAGGFNDTLAYVHLPTVSHSSINTSSGRNASAAQRGSLTENPSPGRTELVKVFDKLHELKVKKILRLHVEDRHPPSHTDASIEIALQGRESFLKDGGTVGREPIAVETWDWRKPDLSTEVIAFAAPTVENVHLYWSGNQAVLRAWDCDEGIPRLYVTTERRLKRVTVHAAPGLETRDRMLAMLNRFKQEVQRKTGGGVAVKTVIRMEGLMANMETVEDASGPVSDEAAEKQHVWVDTMDVFRRALSLLPDLKGSKAPRVKVTFLRQYPTFSIVNTSPQLAFIDDGINLGNLDDYNGSVTSSGVSYFPGGPWHCSSTGHGTILANMIVRVNPWVELHVVRVQDGPSRNGGRNIFAGSAAKAIRYAIDNKVDIISMSWTIKNAITGGHTSPMGNDSRNGSFSDRPSMDQRDIQALGDAIDDAAKDGILMFCSASDDIQAGAMDTLPYQKQPGYIFRIGAATYLGQRDGHTEDVKRIDYFFPGNQVAEAKNPRSSEPVKYHDGSSVGTALAAGLASLLIYCARITEHRLAEKKGQENSRMASTCVGLADALRLQKNMKQALDNIKSNQWTDAKYLPVWAIFKPKADDMEKAKDEDKWVILERLVVQLGVGIN
;
A
#
# COMPACT_ATOMS: atom_id res chain seq x y z
N MET A 1 -5.21 -37.17 25.48
CA MET A 1 -5.84 -36.00 24.85
C MET A 1 -7.22 -35.81 25.44
N SER A 2 -7.49 -34.67 26.07
CA SER A 2 -8.78 -34.42 26.70
C SER A 2 -9.86 -34.11 25.64
N ALA A 3 -11.12 -34.42 25.92
CA ALA A 3 -12.25 -34.09 25.03
C ALA A 3 -12.35 -32.58 24.72
N PHE A 4 -11.77 -31.74 25.57
CA PHE A 4 -11.66 -30.30 25.40
C PHE A 4 -10.65 -29.91 24.31
N GLU A 5 -9.49 -30.56 24.25
CA GLU A 5 -8.48 -30.35 23.18
C GLU A 5 -9.00 -30.78 21.81
N ALA A 6 -9.76 -31.88 21.76
CA ALA A 6 -10.38 -32.36 20.51
C ALA A 6 -11.45 -31.39 20.00
N LYS A 7 -12.28 -30.83 20.89
CA LYS A 7 -13.25 -29.79 20.53
C LYS A 7 -12.54 -28.54 20.03
N LEU A 8 -11.55 -28.02 20.75
CA LEU A 8 -10.79 -26.84 20.34
C LEU A 8 -10.15 -26.99 18.95
N ARG A 9 -9.57 -28.16 18.63
CA ARG A 9 -9.05 -28.46 17.28
C ARG A 9 -10.15 -28.51 16.20
N GLY A 10 -11.32 -29.02 16.54
CA GLY A 10 -12.48 -29.02 15.63
C GLY A 10 -12.98 -27.62 15.29
N TRP A 11 -13.04 -26.73 16.30
CA TRP A 11 -13.42 -25.33 16.10
C TRP A 11 -12.37 -24.53 15.32
N SER A 12 -11.07 -24.75 15.57
CA SER A 12 -10.01 -24.10 14.80
C SER A 12 -10.01 -24.52 13.33
N GLY A 13 -10.22 -25.81 13.05
CA GLY A 13 -10.31 -26.31 11.68
C GLY A 13 -11.53 -25.78 10.91
N LEU A 14 -12.67 -25.59 11.60
CA LEU A 14 -13.86 -24.98 10.99
C LEU A 14 -13.62 -23.50 10.63
N ASN A 15 -13.00 -22.73 11.52
CA ASN A 15 -12.68 -21.32 11.26
C ASN A 15 -11.70 -21.17 10.09
N GLU A 16 -10.66 -22.01 10.03
CA GLU A 16 -9.70 -22.02 8.92
C GLU A 16 -10.40 -22.36 7.59
N PHE A 17 -11.31 -23.34 7.60
CA PHE A 17 -12.11 -23.70 6.42
C PHE A 17 -12.99 -22.54 5.95
N ILE A 18 -13.71 -21.90 6.86
CA ILE A 18 -14.61 -20.78 6.54
C ILE A 18 -13.81 -19.58 6.01
N ALA A 19 -12.72 -19.21 6.67
CA ALA A 19 -11.86 -18.11 6.23
C ALA A 19 -11.30 -18.38 4.83
N THR A 20 -10.73 -19.57 4.63
CA THR A 20 -10.25 -20.03 3.31
C THR A 20 -11.37 -19.98 2.27
N HIS A 21 -12.58 -20.43 2.60
CA HIS A 21 -13.71 -20.43 1.68
C HIS A 21 -14.09 -19.01 1.24
N TYR A 22 -14.19 -18.06 2.16
CA TYR A 22 -14.54 -16.68 1.83
C TYR A 22 -13.44 -15.98 1.04
N ILE A 23 -12.17 -16.11 1.43
CA ILE A 23 -11.04 -15.56 0.67
C ILE A 23 -11.04 -16.11 -0.77
N ARG A 24 -11.45 -17.36 -0.97
CA ARG A 24 -11.49 -18.01 -2.29
C ARG A 24 -12.67 -17.55 -3.16
N THR A 25 -13.84 -17.33 -2.56
CA THR A 25 -15.12 -17.26 -3.31
C THR A 25 -15.76 -15.88 -3.34
N ARG A 26 -15.27 -14.93 -2.53
CA ARG A 26 -15.85 -13.60 -2.36
C ARG A 26 -14.87 -12.52 -2.81
N SER A 27 -15.36 -11.30 -2.99
CA SER A 27 -14.45 -10.16 -3.15
C SER A 27 -13.60 -10.00 -1.88
N ASP A 28 -12.44 -9.35 -2.01
CA ASP A 28 -11.56 -9.04 -0.88
C ASP A 28 -12.30 -8.30 0.25
N THR A 29 -13.21 -7.40 -0.14
CA THR A 29 -14.08 -6.64 0.77
C THR A 29 -15.12 -7.51 1.49
N GLU A 30 -15.86 -8.33 0.74
CA GLU A 30 -16.84 -9.25 1.33
C GLU A 30 -16.18 -10.30 2.22
N ALA A 31 -15.01 -10.80 1.82
CA ALA A 31 -14.24 -11.75 2.62
C ALA A 31 -13.83 -11.13 3.95
N ARG A 32 -13.31 -9.90 3.94
CA ARG A 32 -12.98 -9.18 5.18
C ARG A 32 -14.18 -9.00 6.09
N ASP A 33 -15.30 -8.52 5.55
CA ASP A 33 -16.52 -8.26 6.33
C ASP A 33 -17.06 -9.53 6.99
N LEU A 34 -16.88 -10.69 6.34
CA LEU A 34 -17.34 -12.00 6.85
C LEU A 34 -16.34 -12.63 7.83
N ILE A 35 -15.03 -12.47 7.60
CA ILE A 35 -13.97 -13.09 8.42
C ILE A 35 -13.73 -12.29 9.70
N PHE A 36 -13.71 -10.96 9.60
CA PHE A 36 -13.32 -10.06 10.70
C PHE A 36 -14.53 -9.34 11.32
N ARG A 37 -15.75 -9.85 11.07
CA ARG A 37 -16.99 -9.23 11.55
C ARG A 37 -16.93 -8.96 13.05
N GLY A 38 -17.04 -7.68 13.44
CA GLY A 38 -17.02 -7.25 14.84
C GLY A 38 -15.63 -7.11 15.46
N ASN A 39 -14.55 -7.36 14.71
CA ASN A 39 -13.17 -7.10 15.14
C ASN A 39 -12.48 -6.10 14.20
N ILE A 40 -12.74 -4.82 14.42
CA ILE A 40 -12.27 -3.73 13.54
C ILE A 40 -10.74 -3.72 13.41
N SER A 41 -10.01 -4.09 14.46
CA SER A 41 -8.54 -4.12 14.43
C SER A 41 -7.95 -5.15 13.47
N ASP A 42 -8.76 -6.10 12.99
CA ASP A 42 -8.34 -7.14 12.06
C ASP A 42 -8.71 -6.84 10.59
N LEU A 43 -9.50 -5.78 10.33
CA LEU A 43 -9.86 -5.37 8.95
C LEU A 43 -8.63 -5.03 8.11
N ASP A 44 -7.59 -4.49 8.75
CA ASP A 44 -6.34 -4.05 8.12
C ASP A 44 -5.38 -5.19 7.80
N LYS A 45 -5.71 -6.43 8.22
CA LYS A 45 -4.87 -7.59 7.92
C LYS A 45 -4.74 -7.76 6.42
N ASN A 46 -3.49 -7.90 5.99
CA ASN A 46 -3.17 -8.14 4.60
C ASN A 46 -3.65 -9.55 4.20
N LEU A 47 -4.60 -9.60 3.27
CA LEU A 47 -5.07 -10.84 2.63
C LEU A 47 -4.31 -11.17 1.35
N CYS A 48 -3.45 -10.27 0.89
CA CYS A 48 -2.68 -10.44 -0.34
C CYS A 48 -1.34 -9.72 -0.26
N PHE A 49 -0.39 -10.20 -1.06
CA PHE A 49 0.92 -9.56 -1.21
C PHE A 49 1.28 -9.48 -2.69
N ASP A 50 1.48 -8.25 -3.17
CA ASP A 50 1.89 -7.98 -4.55
C ASP A 50 3.19 -7.17 -4.56
N ALA A 51 4.22 -7.72 -5.17
CA ALA A 51 5.54 -7.12 -5.22
C ALA A 51 5.97 -6.69 -6.63
N LYS A 52 5.06 -6.55 -7.61
CA LYS A 52 5.39 -6.24 -9.03
C LYS A 52 6.35 -5.08 -9.27
N GLY A 53 6.38 -4.08 -8.39
CA GLY A 53 7.28 -2.92 -8.49
C GLY A 53 8.68 -3.10 -7.89
N GLN A 54 8.97 -4.25 -7.28
CA GLN A 54 10.23 -4.53 -6.59
C GLN A 54 11.24 -5.21 -7.52
N LYS A 55 12.53 -4.89 -7.39
CA LYS A 55 13.59 -5.41 -8.28
C LYS A 55 14.43 -6.51 -7.64
N ASP A 56 14.50 -6.57 -6.32
CA ASP A 56 15.35 -7.52 -5.59
C ASP A 56 14.70 -8.02 -4.30
N ALA A 57 15.18 -9.14 -3.77
CA ALA A 57 14.60 -9.74 -2.57
C ALA A 57 14.69 -8.83 -1.32
N LYS A 58 15.70 -7.96 -1.21
CA LYS A 58 15.83 -7.04 -0.07
C LYS A 58 14.71 -6.00 -0.09
N SER A 59 14.40 -5.46 -1.26
CA SER A 59 13.30 -4.51 -1.47
C SER A 59 11.93 -5.16 -1.19
N ILE A 60 11.75 -6.43 -1.55
CA ILE A 60 10.53 -7.21 -1.24
C ILE A 60 10.40 -7.46 0.27
N VAL A 61 11.47 -7.87 0.95
CA VAL A 61 11.49 -8.07 2.42
C VAL A 61 11.24 -6.75 3.16
N HIS A 62 11.77 -5.64 2.64
CA HIS A 62 11.49 -4.32 3.17
C HIS A 62 10.01 -3.97 3.03
N LEU A 63 9.41 -4.19 1.86
CA LEU A 63 7.98 -3.99 1.62
C LEU A 63 7.11 -4.82 2.59
N LEU A 64 7.41 -6.10 2.77
CA LEU A 64 6.74 -6.96 3.77
C LEU A 64 6.84 -6.38 5.18
N SER A 65 8.02 -5.88 5.55
CA SER A 65 8.25 -5.25 6.86
C SER A 65 7.41 -3.99 7.03
N ARG A 66 7.24 -3.18 5.98
CA ARG A 66 6.38 -1.99 6.02
C ARG A 66 4.90 -2.33 6.16
N MET A 67 4.44 -3.39 5.49
CA MET A 67 3.05 -3.85 5.57
C MET A 67 2.72 -4.53 6.91
N SER A 68 3.73 -4.90 7.71
CA SER A 68 3.54 -5.62 8.97
C SER A 68 2.75 -4.85 10.04
N ALA A 69 2.62 -3.53 9.91
CA ALA A 69 1.85 -2.69 10.83
C ALA A 69 0.37 -3.07 10.88
N GLY A 70 -0.26 -3.35 9.72
CA GLY A 70 -1.63 -3.89 9.63
C GLY A 70 -1.72 -5.40 9.90
N GLY A 71 -0.58 -6.10 9.99
CA GLY A 71 -0.50 -7.54 10.15
C GLY A 71 -0.82 -8.33 8.87
N PHE A 72 -0.60 -9.64 8.90
CA PHE A 72 -0.95 -10.56 7.83
C PHE A 72 -1.94 -11.60 8.34
N ASN A 73 -2.89 -11.98 7.50
CA ASN A 73 -3.67 -13.19 7.76
C ASN A 73 -2.79 -14.41 7.51
N ASP A 74 -3.04 -15.51 8.23
CA ASP A 74 -2.28 -16.75 8.03
C ASP A 74 -2.53 -17.38 6.64
N THR A 75 -3.64 -17.00 6.00
CA THR A 75 -4.04 -17.41 4.66
C THR A 75 -4.09 -16.20 3.73
N LEU A 76 -3.24 -16.20 2.71
CA LEU A 76 -3.22 -15.17 1.67
C LEU A 76 -3.98 -15.62 0.43
N ALA A 77 -4.87 -14.76 -0.07
CA ALA A 77 -5.60 -14.92 -1.32
C ALA A 77 -4.66 -15.08 -2.52
N TYR A 78 -3.55 -14.32 -2.52
CA TYR A 78 -2.47 -14.49 -3.47
C TYR A 78 -1.16 -13.85 -3.00
N VAL A 79 -0.07 -14.34 -3.57
CA VAL A 79 1.28 -13.76 -3.50
C VAL A 79 1.82 -13.61 -4.92
N HIS A 80 2.25 -12.40 -5.30
CA HIS A 80 2.86 -12.12 -6.60
C HIS A 80 4.29 -11.61 -6.44
N LEU A 81 5.26 -12.37 -6.94
CA LEU A 81 6.69 -12.06 -6.88
C LEU A 81 7.23 -11.81 -8.30
N PRO A 82 7.89 -10.66 -8.57
CA PRO A 82 8.51 -10.38 -9.86
C PRO A 82 9.83 -11.15 -10.02
N THR A 83 10.46 -11.04 -11.19
CA THR A 83 11.85 -11.46 -11.35
C THR A 83 12.74 -10.62 -10.43
N VAL A 84 13.56 -11.30 -9.62
CA VAL A 84 14.51 -10.65 -8.72
C VAL A 84 15.92 -10.64 -9.33
N SER A 85 16.66 -9.56 -9.09
CA SER A 85 18.07 -9.44 -9.45
C SER A 85 18.88 -10.63 -8.93
N HIS A 86 19.70 -11.21 -9.81
CA HIS A 86 20.61 -12.30 -9.46
C HIS A 86 21.92 -11.72 -8.93
N SER A 87 22.23 -12.01 -7.68
CA SER A 87 23.52 -11.67 -7.10
C SER A 87 24.54 -12.74 -7.48
N SER A 88 25.10 -12.65 -8.69
CA SER A 88 26.28 -13.46 -9.01
C SER A 88 27.38 -13.07 -8.02
N ILE A 89 27.88 -14.05 -7.26
CA ILE A 89 29.11 -13.86 -6.49
C ILE A 89 30.19 -13.54 -7.52
N ASN A 90 30.53 -12.25 -7.66
CA ASN A 90 31.78 -11.86 -8.30
C ASN A 90 32.87 -12.42 -7.40
N THR A 91 33.32 -13.64 -7.68
CA THR A 91 34.66 -14.06 -7.30
C THR A 91 35.58 -13.12 -8.04
N SER A 92 35.86 -11.98 -7.40
CA SER A 92 36.95 -11.08 -7.78
C SER A 92 38.13 -11.98 -8.08
N SER A 93 38.50 -12.05 -9.36
CA SER A 93 39.63 -12.81 -9.85
C SER A 93 40.89 -12.19 -9.26
N GLY A 94 41.17 -12.53 -8.01
CA GLY A 94 42.43 -12.30 -7.35
C GLY A 94 43.45 -13.14 -8.10
N ARG A 95 44.16 -12.50 -9.01
CA ARG A 95 45.42 -12.98 -9.57
C ARG A 95 46.30 -13.41 -8.40
N ASN A 96 46.38 -14.71 -8.16
CA ASN A 96 47.48 -15.41 -7.49
C ASN A 96 47.32 -16.89 -7.81
N ALA A 97 47.67 -17.25 -9.04
CA ALA A 97 47.89 -18.64 -9.40
C ALA A 97 49.24 -19.08 -8.83
N SER A 98 49.23 -19.83 -7.73
CA SER A 98 50.33 -20.71 -7.39
C SER A 98 49.83 -22.03 -6.79
N ALA A 99 50.28 -23.10 -7.46
CA ALA A 99 50.47 -24.46 -6.98
C ALA A 99 49.25 -25.28 -6.49
N ALA A 100 48.77 -26.11 -7.40
CA ALA A 100 48.54 -27.55 -7.24
C ALA A 100 47.70 -28.06 -6.05
N GLN A 101 46.44 -28.42 -6.33
CA GLN A 101 45.86 -29.66 -5.80
C GLN A 101 45.01 -30.36 -6.89
N ARG A 102 45.29 -31.65 -7.05
CA ARG A 102 44.57 -32.61 -7.90
C ARG A 102 43.16 -32.84 -7.36
N GLY A 103 42.16 -32.83 -8.24
CA GLY A 103 40.91 -33.58 -8.04
C GLY A 103 39.72 -32.88 -7.36
N SER A 104 39.71 -31.55 -7.24
CA SER A 104 38.47 -30.85 -6.81
C SER A 104 37.62 -30.53 -8.03
N LEU A 105 36.43 -31.15 -8.13
CA LEU A 105 35.41 -30.71 -9.08
C LEU A 105 35.12 -29.24 -8.80
N THR A 106 35.38 -28.36 -9.76
CA THR A 106 35.05 -26.94 -9.67
C THR A 106 33.54 -26.80 -9.47
N GLU A 107 33.11 -26.06 -8.44
CA GLU A 107 31.71 -25.71 -8.24
C GLU A 107 31.12 -25.05 -9.50
N ASN A 108 29.82 -25.23 -9.72
CA ASN A 108 29.13 -24.65 -10.88
C ASN A 108 29.37 -23.12 -10.90
N PRO A 109 30.02 -22.58 -11.95
CA PRO A 109 30.40 -21.16 -12.00
C PRO A 109 29.20 -20.21 -12.10
N SER A 110 28.00 -20.72 -12.42
CA SER A 110 26.76 -19.94 -12.55
C SER A 110 25.57 -20.69 -11.93
N PRO A 111 25.49 -20.76 -10.58
CA PRO A 111 24.31 -21.33 -9.93
C PRO A 111 23.06 -20.51 -10.27
N GLY A 112 21.89 -21.15 -10.18
CA GLY A 112 20.60 -20.46 -10.29
C GLY A 112 20.34 -19.52 -9.11
N ARG A 113 19.32 -18.68 -9.25
CA ARG A 113 18.89 -17.75 -8.18
C ARG A 113 18.49 -18.51 -6.90
N THR A 114 18.67 -17.86 -5.75
CA THR A 114 18.28 -18.35 -4.42
C THR A 114 17.61 -17.26 -3.56
N GLU A 115 17.52 -16.04 -4.08
CA GLU A 115 17.20 -14.83 -3.35
C GLU A 115 15.79 -14.86 -2.73
N LEU A 116 14.83 -15.55 -3.36
CA LEU A 116 13.47 -15.65 -2.85
C LEU A 116 13.34 -16.45 -1.54
N VAL A 117 14.33 -17.25 -1.14
CA VAL A 117 14.30 -17.94 0.16
C VAL A 117 14.07 -16.94 1.30
N LYS A 118 14.77 -15.80 1.27
CA LYS A 118 14.64 -14.72 2.27
C LYS A 118 13.24 -14.08 2.28
N VAL A 119 12.58 -14.03 1.12
CA VAL A 119 11.21 -13.50 1.00
C VAL A 119 10.22 -14.44 1.70
N PHE A 120 10.34 -15.74 1.46
CA PHE A 120 9.48 -16.72 2.12
C PHE A 120 9.79 -16.89 3.60
N ASP A 121 11.05 -16.76 4.00
CA ASP A 121 11.43 -16.67 5.43
C ASP A 121 10.70 -15.50 6.09
N LYS A 122 10.64 -14.35 5.42
CA LYS A 122 9.92 -13.19 5.94
C LYS A 122 8.41 -13.41 6.02
N LEU A 123 7.80 -14.07 5.03
CA LEU A 123 6.38 -14.45 5.08
C LEU A 123 6.09 -15.40 6.26
N HIS A 124 7.00 -16.34 6.53
CA HIS A 124 6.90 -17.24 7.68
C HIS A 124 7.03 -16.49 9.02
N GLU A 125 7.97 -15.54 9.14
CA GLU A 125 8.08 -14.65 10.31
C GLU A 125 6.76 -13.90 10.57
N LEU A 126 6.10 -13.47 9.50
CA LEU A 126 4.78 -12.79 9.51
C LEU A 126 3.60 -13.76 9.70
N LYS A 127 3.87 -15.03 10.04
CA LYS A 127 2.88 -16.07 10.35
C LYS A 127 1.98 -16.49 9.19
N VAL A 128 2.41 -16.26 7.95
CA VAL A 128 1.74 -16.80 6.77
C VAL A 128 1.97 -18.32 6.71
N LYS A 129 0.86 -19.07 6.66
CA LYS A 129 0.84 -20.54 6.62
C LYS A 129 0.33 -21.07 5.29
N LYS A 130 -0.52 -20.30 4.59
CA LYS A 130 -1.17 -20.74 3.36
C LYS A 130 -1.25 -19.64 2.32
N ILE A 131 -0.99 -20.00 1.06
CA ILE A 131 -1.13 -19.14 -0.11
C ILE A 131 -2.08 -19.83 -1.08
N LEU A 132 -3.23 -19.20 -1.36
CA LEU A 132 -4.20 -19.79 -2.28
C LEU A 132 -3.72 -19.70 -3.74
N ARG A 133 -3.05 -18.61 -4.11
CA ARG A 133 -2.50 -18.40 -5.45
C ARG A 133 -1.09 -17.83 -5.37
N LEU A 134 -0.09 -18.67 -5.63
CA LEU A 134 1.30 -18.25 -5.70
C LEU A 134 1.66 -17.97 -7.16
N HIS A 135 2.16 -16.77 -7.43
CA HIS A 135 2.67 -16.36 -8.74
C HIS A 135 4.11 -15.86 -8.59
N VAL A 136 5.04 -16.48 -9.30
CA VAL A 136 6.46 -16.11 -9.27
C VAL A 136 6.99 -15.98 -10.70
N GLU A 137 7.45 -14.79 -11.07
CA GLU A 137 8.04 -14.54 -12.38
C GLU A 137 9.50 -14.99 -12.44
N ASP A 138 9.72 -16.21 -12.93
CA ASP A 138 11.03 -16.88 -12.95
C ASP A 138 11.41 -17.40 -14.35
N ARG A 139 10.84 -16.81 -15.41
CA ARG A 139 11.09 -17.23 -16.81
C ARG A 139 12.48 -16.84 -17.31
N HIS A 140 13.02 -15.74 -16.77
CA HIS A 140 14.29 -15.18 -17.21
C HIS A 140 15.47 -15.94 -16.60
N PRO A 141 16.42 -16.43 -17.40
CA PRO A 141 17.63 -17.04 -16.87
C PRO A 141 18.51 -16.06 -16.08
N PRO A 142 19.34 -16.54 -15.14
CA PRO A 142 19.24 -17.89 -14.58
C PRO A 142 18.02 -17.99 -13.65
N SER A 143 17.12 -18.96 -13.87
CA SER A 143 15.98 -19.19 -12.95
C SER A 143 16.44 -19.66 -11.57
N HIS A 144 15.52 -19.72 -10.61
CA HIS A 144 15.83 -20.23 -9.27
C HIS A 144 16.26 -21.70 -9.30
N THR A 145 17.17 -22.10 -8.42
CA THR A 145 17.53 -23.52 -8.25
C THR A 145 16.35 -24.29 -7.66
N ASP A 146 16.22 -25.56 -8.01
CA ASP A 146 15.15 -26.41 -7.45
C ASP A 146 15.24 -26.50 -5.92
N ALA A 147 16.44 -26.66 -5.38
CA ALA A 147 16.68 -26.63 -3.95
C ALA A 147 16.17 -25.33 -3.29
N SER A 148 16.40 -24.17 -3.91
CA SER A 148 15.91 -22.90 -3.34
C SER A 148 14.38 -22.78 -3.35
N ILE A 149 13.72 -23.36 -4.35
CA ILE A 149 12.25 -23.41 -4.45
C ILE A 149 11.68 -24.27 -3.31
N GLU A 150 12.28 -25.44 -3.10
CA GLU A 150 11.91 -26.35 -2.02
C GLU A 150 12.15 -25.73 -0.65
N ILE A 151 13.35 -25.19 -0.43
CA ILE A 151 13.72 -24.51 0.81
C ILE A 151 12.73 -23.39 1.09
N ALA A 152 12.46 -22.51 0.12
CA ALA A 152 11.54 -21.38 0.28
C ALA A 152 10.19 -21.78 0.89
N LEU A 153 9.59 -22.87 0.43
CA LEU A 153 8.26 -23.31 0.86
C LEU A 153 8.28 -24.30 2.03
N GLN A 154 9.29 -25.17 2.14
CA GLN A 154 9.33 -26.29 3.09
C GLN A 154 10.36 -26.16 4.22
N GLY A 155 11.29 -25.22 4.17
CA GLY A 155 12.36 -25.15 5.18
C GLY A 155 13.64 -25.89 4.81
N ARG A 156 13.57 -26.76 3.82
CA ARG A 156 14.59 -27.76 3.53
C ARG A 156 14.46 -28.20 2.07
N GLU A 157 15.49 -28.83 1.56
CA GLU A 157 15.46 -29.51 0.27
C GLU A 157 15.21 -31.03 0.45
N SER A 158 14.81 -31.69 -0.63
CA SER A 158 14.45 -33.11 -0.63
C SER A 158 15.67 -34.05 -0.56
N PHE A 159 16.84 -33.60 -1.03
CA PHE A 159 18.03 -34.44 -1.18
C PHE A 159 19.02 -34.38 -0.01
N LEU A 160 18.98 -33.32 0.82
CA LEU A 160 19.83 -33.18 2.00
C LEU A 160 19.02 -33.35 3.29
N LYS A 161 19.39 -34.33 4.12
CA LYS A 161 18.73 -34.62 5.40
C LYS A 161 19.04 -33.59 6.49
N ASP A 162 20.20 -32.93 6.41
CA ASP A 162 20.75 -32.05 7.46
C ASP A 162 20.93 -30.59 7.01
N GLY A 163 20.53 -30.24 5.77
CA GLY A 163 20.80 -28.91 5.16
C GLY A 163 19.70 -27.86 5.35
N GLY A 164 18.63 -28.16 6.09
CA GLY A 164 17.50 -27.24 6.28
C GLY A 164 17.73 -26.23 7.40
N THR A 165 17.08 -25.06 7.30
CA THR A 165 16.89 -24.18 8.46
C THR A 165 15.97 -24.90 9.46
N VAL A 166 16.56 -25.42 10.54
CA VAL A 166 15.83 -26.12 11.60
C VAL A 166 14.77 -25.19 12.19
N GLY A 167 13.48 -25.55 12.06
CA GLY A 167 12.39 -24.98 12.86
C GLY A 167 11.32 -24.13 12.14
N ARG A 168 11.28 -24.06 10.80
CA ARG A 168 10.20 -23.35 10.09
C ARG A 168 9.06 -24.27 9.64
N GLU A 169 7.81 -23.88 9.91
CA GLU A 169 6.63 -24.57 9.38
C GLU A 169 6.48 -24.33 7.86
N PRO A 170 6.07 -25.34 7.07
CA PRO A 170 5.84 -25.18 5.63
C PRO A 170 4.73 -24.20 5.29
N ILE A 171 4.85 -23.52 4.15
CA ILE A 171 3.77 -22.71 3.58
C ILE A 171 3.00 -23.54 2.55
N ALA A 172 1.74 -23.83 2.83
CA ALA A 172 0.86 -24.56 1.93
C ALA A 172 0.49 -23.71 0.71
N VAL A 173 0.54 -24.30 -0.49
CA VAL A 173 0.20 -23.63 -1.76
C VAL A 173 -0.92 -24.39 -2.45
N GLU A 174 -2.03 -23.72 -2.76
CA GLU A 174 -3.19 -24.33 -3.44
C GLU A 174 -3.11 -24.22 -4.96
N THR A 175 -2.74 -23.04 -5.47
CA THR A 175 -2.49 -22.80 -6.90
C THR A 175 -1.04 -22.38 -7.10
N TRP A 176 -0.30 -23.20 -7.83
CA TRP A 176 1.10 -23.03 -8.16
C TRP A 176 1.26 -22.39 -9.54
N ASP A 177 1.81 -21.18 -9.59
CA ASP A 177 2.24 -20.49 -10.82
C ASP A 177 3.68 -19.97 -10.68
N TRP A 178 4.62 -20.88 -10.43
CA TRP A 178 6.05 -20.58 -10.51
C TRP A 178 6.53 -20.69 -11.94
N ARG A 179 6.87 -19.56 -12.56
CA ARG A 179 7.11 -19.48 -14.01
C ARG A 179 8.51 -19.92 -14.43
N LYS A 180 9.05 -20.98 -13.82
CA LYS A 180 10.33 -21.57 -14.22
C LYS A 180 10.09 -22.54 -15.40
N PRO A 181 10.76 -22.36 -16.55
CA PRO A 181 10.63 -23.28 -17.67
C PRO A 181 11.09 -24.69 -17.29
N ASP A 182 10.37 -25.70 -17.79
CA ASP A 182 10.68 -27.12 -17.68
C ASP A 182 10.90 -27.64 -16.24
N LEU A 183 10.23 -27.03 -15.26
CA LEU A 183 10.29 -27.42 -13.85
C LEU A 183 9.87 -28.90 -13.64
N SER A 184 10.64 -29.63 -12.85
CA SER A 184 10.34 -31.02 -12.47
C SER A 184 9.09 -31.11 -11.59
N THR A 185 8.24 -32.11 -11.84
CA THR A 185 7.08 -32.42 -11.00
C THR A 185 7.46 -32.92 -9.61
N GLU A 186 8.68 -33.46 -9.43
CA GLU A 186 9.16 -33.90 -8.12
C GLU A 186 9.39 -32.72 -7.17
N VAL A 187 9.94 -31.62 -7.71
CA VAL A 187 10.13 -30.35 -6.96
C VAL A 187 8.78 -29.83 -6.49
N ILE A 188 7.76 -29.86 -7.36
CA ILE A 188 6.40 -29.42 -7.01
C ILE A 188 5.78 -30.36 -5.96
N ALA A 189 5.95 -31.68 -6.12
CA ALA A 189 5.42 -32.67 -5.18
C ALA A 189 5.97 -32.47 -3.76
N PHE A 190 7.25 -32.12 -3.64
CA PHE A 190 7.89 -31.84 -2.37
C PHE A 190 7.54 -30.44 -1.84
N ALA A 191 7.65 -29.42 -2.69
CA ALA A 191 7.48 -28.02 -2.29
C ALA A 191 6.02 -27.66 -1.97
N ALA A 192 5.05 -28.28 -2.65
CA ALA A 192 3.62 -28.01 -2.49
C ALA A 192 2.78 -29.31 -2.48
N PRO A 193 2.87 -30.13 -1.42
CA PRO A 193 2.17 -31.41 -1.33
C PRO A 193 0.63 -31.27 -1.25
N THR A 194 0.13 -30.05 -1.07
CA THR A 194 -1.31 -29.74 -0.96
C THR A 194 -1.88 -29.06 -2.19
N VAL A 195 -1.11 -28.99 -3.29
CA VAL A 195 -1.49 -28.26 -4.51
C VAL A 195 -2.71 -28.86 -5.22
N GLU A 196 -3.62 -28.00 -5.65
CA GLU A 196 -4.82 -28.37 -6.42
C GLU A 196 -4.72 -27.96 -7.89
N ASN A 197 -4.00 -26.87 -8.19
CA ASN A 197 -3.86 -26.33 -9.53
C ASN A 197 -2.39 -26.01 -9.82
N VAL A 198 -1.85 -26.54 -10.92
CA VAL A 198 -0.45 -26.33 -11.31
C VAL A 198 -0.38 -25.68 -12.68
N HIS A 199 0.39 -24.61 -12.80
CA HIS A 199 0.81 -24.02 -14.07
C HIS A 199 2.24 -24.46 -14.39
N LEU A 200 2.43 -25.13 -15.53
CA LEU A 200 3.72 -25.58 -16.04
C LEU A 200 4.09 -24.79 -17.29
N TYR A 201 5.38 -24.47 -17.44
CA TYR A 201 5.91 -23.67 -18.56
C TYR A 201 6.83 -24.54 -19.39
N TRP A 202 6.42 -24.89 -20.60
CA TRP A 202 7.12 -25.86 -21.45
C TRP A 202 7.87 -25.20 -22.60
N SER A 203 9.19 -25.39 -22.65
CA SER A 203 10.12 -24.77 -23.61
C SER A 203 10.01 -25.26 -25.06
N GLY A 204 9.24 -26.32 -25.30
CA GLY A 204 9.28 -27.09 -26.56
C GLY A 204 10.11 -28.37 -26.46
N ASN A 205 10.82 -28.61 -25.35
CA ASN A 205 11.61 -29.82 -25.15
C ASN A 205 10.72 -31.07 -24.96
N GLN A 206 10.69 -31.96 -25.96
CA GLN A 206 9.89 -33.19 -25.94
C GLN A 206 10.21 -34.10 -24.73
N ALA A 207 11.45 -34.15 -24.27
CA ALA A 207 11.83 -34.98 -23.12
C ALA A 207 11.10 -34.55 -21.85
N VAL A 208 10.83 -33.25 -21.68
CA VAL A 208 10.14 -32.69 -20.52
C VAL A 208 8.66 -33.07 -20.53
N LEU A 209 7.96 -32.98 -21.67
CA LEU A 209 6.57 -33.46 -21.76
C LEU A 209 6.46 -34.96 -21.44
N ARG A 210 7.43 -35.76 -21.91
CA ARG A 210 7.50 -37.19 -21.61
C ARG A 210 7.76 -37.46 -20.13
N ALA A 211 8.63 -36.67 -19.50
CA ALA A 211 8.87 -36.76 -18.07
C ALA A 211 7.62 -36.38 -17.25
N TRP A 212 6.86 -35.38 -17.69
CA TRP A 212 5.62 -35.01 -17.01
C TRP A 212 4.48 -36.02 -17.20
N ASP A 213 4.39 -36.72 -18.33
CA ASP A 213 3.37 -37.77 -18.57
C ASP A 213 3.78 -39.21 -18.24
N CYS A 214 5.00 -39.44 -17.77
CA CYS A 214 5.41 -40.73 -17.25
C CYS A 214 4.74 -41.04 -15.89
N ASP A 215 4.84 -42.27 -15.38
CA ASP A 215 4.17 -42.64 -14.13
C ASP A 215 4.74 -41.89 -12.91
N GLU A 216 6.02 -41.53 -12.96
CA GLU A 216 6.71 -40.71 -11.95
C GLU A 216 6.46 -39.19 -12.10
N GLY A 217 5.74 -38.77 -13.14
CA GLY A 217 5.42 -37.38 -13.43
C GLY A 217 4.14 -36.88 -12.73
N ILE A 218 3.23 -36.28 -13.50
CA ILE A 218 1.92 -35.83 -13.03
C ILE A 218 1.08 -36.95 -12.38
N PRO A 219 1.07 -38.20 -12.88
CA PRO A 219 0.37 -39.31 -12.21
C PRO A 219 0.85 -39.52 -10.77
N ARG A 220 2.17 -39.53 -10.52
CA ARG A 220 2.72 -39.58 -9.16
C ARG A 220 2.35 -38.33 -8.37
N LEU A 221 2.46 -37.13 -8.93
CA LEU A 221 2.04 -35.89 -8.28
C LEU A 221 0.56 -35.93 -7.83
N TYR A 222 -0.33 -36.50 -8.66
CA TYR A 222 -1.74 -36.69 -8.31
C TYR A 222 -1.91 -37.64 -7.11
N VAL A 223 -1.12 -38.71 -7.03
CA VAL A 223 -1.16 -39.64 -5.90
C VAL A 223 -0.56 -39.02 -4.63
N THR A 224 0.61 -38.37 -4.73
CA THR A 224 1.31 -37.78 -3.57
C THR A 224 0.58 -36.58 -2.97
N THR A 225 -0.24 -35.88 -3.78
CA THR A 225 -1.15 -34.83 -3.30
C THR A 225 -2.46 -35.38 -2.73
N GLU A 226 -2.52 -36.69 -2.43
CA GLU A 226 -3.72 -37.38 -1.93
C GLU A 226 -4.93 -37.17 -2.86
N ARG A 227 -4.69 -37.12 -4.18
CA ARG A 227 -5.69 -36.90 -5.22
C ARG A 227 -6.37 -35.53 -5.18
N ARG A 228 -5.73 -34.53 -4.55
CA ARG A 228 -6.21 -33.13 -4.52
C ARG A 228 -5.88 -32.35 -5.79
N LEU A 229 -4.87 -32.76 -6.56
CA LEU A 229 -4.55 -32.14 -7.85
C LEU A 229 -5.74 -32.29 -8.81
N LYS A 230 -6.39 -31.17 -9.14
CA LYS A 230 -7.57 -31.12 -10.02
C LYS A 230 -7.22 -30.71 -11.43
N ARG A 231 -6.21 -29.85 -11.61
CA ARG A 231 -5.91 -29.23 -12.90
C ARG A 231 -4.44 -28.93 -13.11
N VAL A 232 -3.96 -29.23 -14.32
CA VAL A 232 -2.65 -28.82 -14.83
C VAL A 232 -2.87 -27.94 -16.05
N THR A 233 -2.32 -26.72 -16.02
CA THR A 233 -2.31 -25.78 -17.14
C THR A 233 -0.89 -25.72 -17.72
N VAL A 234 -0.71 -26.17 -18.96
CA VAL A 234 0.58 -26.10 -19.66
C VAL A 234 0.60 -24.84 -20.53
N HIS A 235 1.47 -23.90 -20.18
CA HIS A 235 1.84 -22.76 -21.04
C HIS A 235 2.95 -23.23 -21.98
N ALA A 236 2.59 -23.47 -23.24
CA ALA A 236 3.46 -24.06 -24.24
C ALA A 236 4.03 -22.98 -25.16
N ALA A 237 5.36 -22.93 -25.29
CA ALA A 237 6.01 -22.29 -26.42
C ALA A 237 6.46 -23.32 -27.45
N PRO A 238 6.47 -22.99 -28.75
CA PRO A 238 6.88 -23.93 -29.78
C PRO A 238 8.36 -24.32 -29.69
N GLY A 239 9.20 -23.49 -29.09
CA GLY A 239 10.65 -23.70 -29.08
C GLY A 239 11.18 -23.77 -30.50
N LEU A 240 11.85 -24.87 -30.84
CA LEU A 240 12.34 -25.17 -32.20
C LEU A 240 11.36 -26.03 -33.03
N GLU A 241 10.20 -26.41 -32.48
CA GLU A 241 9.24 -27.29 -33.16
C GLU A 241 8.23 -26.52 -34.02
N THR A 242 7.63 -27.20 -35.00
CA THR A 242 6.52 -26.65 -35.77
C THR A 242 5.24 -26.59 -34.92
N ARG A 243 4.34 -25.65 -35.25
CA ARG A 243 3.04 -25.52 -34.57
C ARG A 243 2.24 -26.83 -34.57
N ASP A 244 2.19 -27.52 -35.69
CA ASP A 244 1.39 -28.76 -35.83
C ASP A 244 1.98 -29.89 -34.99
N ARG A 245 3.31 -30.04 -35.00
CA ARG A 245 3.98 -31.04 -34.17
C ARG A 245 3.82 -30.74 -32.68
N MET A 246 3.96 -29.47 -32.28
CA MET A 246 3.70 -29.01 -30.91
C MET A 246 2.26 -29.37 -30.46
N LEU A 247 1.25 -29.08 -31.29
CA LEU A 247 -0.15 -29.42 -30.99
C LEU A 247 -0.36 -30.93 -30.85
N ALA A 248 0.23 -31.73 -31.75
CA ALA A 248 0.16 -33.19 -31.68
C ALA A 248 0.80 -33.73 -30.39
N MET A 249 1.96 -33.19 -29.99
CA MET A 249 2.65 -33.55 -28.75
C MET A 249 1.83 -33.21 -27.51
N LEU A 250 1.24 -32.02 -27.46
CA LEU A 250 0.38 -31.57 -26.36
C LEU A 250 -0.91 -32.42 -26.26
N ASN A 251 -1.51 -32.79 -27.39
CA ASN A 251 -2.67 -33.67 -27.42
C ASN A 251 -2.35 -35.06 -26.88
N ARG A 252 -1.22 -35.65 -27.29
CA ARG A 252 -0.76 -36.93 -26.74
C ARG A 252 -0.53 -36.83 -25.24
N PHE A 253 0.20 -35.80 -24.79
CA PHE A 253 0.45 -35.54 -23.37
C PHE A 253 -0.85 -35.48 -22.57
N LYS A 254 -1.84 -34.73 -23.04
CA LYS A 254 -3.17 -34.63 -22.42
C LYS A 254 -3.86 -35.99 -22.29
N GLN A 255 -3.83 -36.81 -23.34
CA GLN A 255 -4.44 -38.14 -23.34
C GLN A 255 -3.75 -39.08 -22.34
N GLU A 256 -2.41 -39.06 -22.26
CA GLU A 256 -1.67 -39.90 -21.32
C GLU A 256 -1.93 -39.53 -19.86
N VAL A 257 -1.92 -38.23 -19.54
CA VAL A 257 -2.25 -37.77 -18.18
C VAL A 257 -3.69 -38.17 -17.81
N GLN A 258 -4.64 -37.99 -18.73
CA GLN A 258 -6.04 -38.37 -18.49
C GLN A 258 -6.18 -39.88 -18.27
N ARG A 259 -5.53 -40.70 -19.09
CA ARG A 259 -5.55 -42.17 -18.99
C ARG A 259 -4.98 -42.64 -17.65
N LYS A 260 -3.81 -42.12 -17.26
CA LYS A 260 -3.09 -42.56 -16.06
C LYS A 260 -3.68 -42.05 -14.74
N THR A 261 -4.37 -40.92 -14.77
CA THR A 261 -5.06 -40.35 -13.59
C THR A 261 -6.53 -40.78 -13.49
N GLY A 262 -7.02 -41.61 -14.42
CA GLY A 262 -8.43 -42.00 -14.47
C GLY A 262 -9.38 -40.82 -14.69
N GLY A 263 -8.91 -39.76 -15.35
CA GLY A 263 -9.65 -38.51 -15.53
C GLY A 263 -9.71 -37.59 -14.31
N GLY A 264 -9.00 -37.91 -13.21
CA GLY A 264 -8.97 -37.08 -12.01
C GLY A 264 -8.28 -35.72 -12.19
N VAL A 265 -7.40 -35.59 -13.20
CA VAL A 265 -6.67 -34.35 -13.50
C VAL A 265 -7.09 -33.78 -14.86
N ALA A 266 -7.64 -32.57 -14.84
CA ALA A 266 -7.96 -31.82 -16.06
C ALA A 266 -6.71 -31.13 -16.63
N VAL A 267 -6.36 -31.41 -17.89
CA VAL A 267 -5.26 -30.74 -18.58
C VAL A 267 -5.79 -29.64 -19.50
N LYS A 268 -5.33 -28.40 -19.26
CA LYS A 268 -5.54 -27.24 -20.12
C LYS A 268 -4.23 -26.84 -20.78
N THR A 269 -4.26 -26.49 -22.06
CA THR A 269 -3.11 -25.95 -22.78
C THR A 269 -3.35 -24.48 -23.13
N VAL A 270 -2.30 -23.67 -22.98
CA VAL A 270 -2.27 -22.25 -23.34
C VAL A 270 -1.07 -22.07 -24.26
N ILE A 271 -1.32 -21.73 -25.52
CA ILE A 271 -0.26 -21.60 -26.53
C ILE A 271 0.29 -20.18 -26.50
N ARG A 272 1.61 -20.05 -26.41
CA ARG A 272 2.36 -18.78 -26.47
C ARG A 272 3.33 -18.85 -27.64
N MET A 273 3.00 -18.16 -28.73
CA MET A 273 3.81 -18.20 -29.96
C MET A 273 5.11 -17.38 -29.85
N GLU A 274 5.17 -16.40 -28.95
CA GLU A 274 6.30 -15.48 -28.77
C GLU A 274 7.50 -16.07 -27.99
N GLY A 275 7.53 -17.39 -27.77
CA GLY A 275 8.58 -18.04 -26.98
C GLY A 275 8.39 -17.88 -25.46
N LEU A 276 9.07 -18.71 -24.66
CA LEU A 276 9.08 -18.58 -23.18
C LEU A 276 10.18 -17.65 -22.66
N MET A 277 11.18 -17.39 -23.51
CA MET A 277 12.26 -16.46 -23.26
C MET A 277 11.92 -15.19 -24.02
N ALA A 278 11.47 -14.15 -23.33
CA ALA A 278 11.36 -12.84 -23.96
C ALA A 278 12.79 -12.36 -24.25
N ASN A 279 13.08 -12.07 -25.51
CA ASN A 279 14.20 -11.21 -25.87
C ASN A 279 13.99 -9.88 -25.13
N MET A 280 15.04 -9.33 -24.54
CA MET A 280 15.08 -7.92 -24.21
C MET A 280 14.82 -7.16 -25.52
N GLU A 281 13.58 -6.73 -25.76
CA GLU A 281 13.41 -5.44 -26.39
C GLU A 281 13.91 -4.45 -25.34
N THR A 282 15.11 -3.95 -25.61
CA THR A 282 15.60 -2.69 -25.07
C THR A 282 14.45 -1.71 -25.10
N VAL A 283 13.93 -1.37 -23.93
CA VAL A 283 13.15 -0.15 -23.78
C VAL A 283 14.12 0.96 -24.15
N GLU A 284 13.92 1.54 -25.32
CA GLU A 284 14.54 2.83 -25.66
C GLU A 284 14.08 3.80 -24.58
N ASP A 285 14.99 4.12 -23.66
CA ASP A 285 14.89 5.31 -22.84
C ASP A 285 14.86 6.49 -23.81
N ALA A 286 13.66 6.98 -24.13
CA ALA A 286 13.46 8.30 -24.69
C ALA A 286 13.81 9.34 -23.62
N SER A 287 15.09 9.40 -23.25
CA SER A 287 15.70 10.52 -22.57
C SER A 287 15.93 11.61 -23.61
N GLY A 288 14.87 12.37 -23.89
CA GLY A 288 15.05 13.68 -24.51
C GLY A 288 15.96 14.53 -23.61
N PRO A 289 16.87 15.35 -24.16
CA PRO A 289 17.64 16.27 -23.36
C PRO A 289 16.68 17.26 -22.71
N VAL A 290 16.48 17.14 -21.40
CA VAL A 290 15.79 18.16 -20.62
C VAL A 290 16.81 19.27 -20.37
N SER A 291 16.48 20.47 -20.81
CA SER A 291 17.26 21.67 -20.56
C SER A 291 17.42 21.90 -19.06
N ASP A 292 18.67 22.14 -18.63
CA ASP A 292 19.09 22.48 -17.27
C ASP A 292 18.63 23.89 -16.80
N GLU A 293 17.36 24.26 -17.04
CA GLU A 293 16.82 25.57 -16.64
C GLU A 293 15.75 25.50 -15.53
N ALA A 294 15.44 24.30 -14.99
CA ALA A 294 14.36 24.14 -14.00
C ALA A 294 14.81 24.11 -12.52
N ALA A 295 16.03 24.58 -12.19
CA ALA A 295 16.50 24.63 -10.80
C ALA A 295 15.89 25.77 -9.96
N GLU A 296 15.03 26.64 -10.53
CA GLU A 296 14.69 27.93 -9.90
C GLU A 296 13.29 28.05 -9.26
N LYS A 297 12.39 27.06 -9.38
CA LYS A 297 11.01 27.19 -8.87
C LYS A 297 10.72 26.27 -7.69
N GLN A 298 11.47 26.45 -6.61
CA GLN A 298 11.24 25.73 -5.36
C GLN A 298 10.24 26.49 -4.48
N HIS A 299 9.22 25.79 -3.96
CA HIS A 299 8.24 26.38 -3.05
C HIS A 299 8.88 26.64 -1.69
N VAL A 300 9.06 27.92 -1.32
CA VAL A 300 9.55 28.33 0.01
C VAL A 300 8.70 27.72 1.15
N TRP A 301 7.41 27.53 0.89
CA TRP A 301 6.49 26.83 1.80
C TRP A 301 6.98 25.41 2.10
N VAL A 302 7.26 24.64 1.05
CA VAL A 302 7.65 23.23 1.16
C VAL A 302 9.02 23.11 1.82
N ASP A 303 9.96 23.98 1.45
CA ASP A 303 11.30 24.02 2.05
C ASP A 303 11.28 24.36 3.52
N THR A 304 10.41 25.30 3.91
CA THR A 304 10.20 25.63 5.31
C THR A 304 9.75 24.41 6.09
N MET A 305 8.79 23.65 5.56
CA MET A 305 8.29 22.45 6.23
C MET A 305 9.34 21.34 6.27
N ASP A 306 10.16 21.18 5.22
CA ASP A 306 11.30 20.27 5.23
C ASP A 306 12.34 20.64 6.32
N VAL A 307 12.66 21.92 6.45
CA VAL A 307 13.57 22.46 7.49
C VAL A 307 12.98 22.22 8.88
N PHE A 308 11.71 22.54 9.08
CA PHE A 308 11.04 22.35 10.37
C PHE A 308 10.92 20.88 10.76
N ARG A 309 10.54 19.99 9.84
CA ARG A 309 10.52 18.53 10.07
C ARG A 309 11.89 18.03 10.52
N ARG A 310 12.97 18.43 9.82
CA ARG A 310 14.34 18.06 10.20
C ARG A 310 14.66 18.54 11.62
N ALA A 311 14.35 19.80 11.95
CA ALA A 311 14.56 20.33 13.29
C ALA A 311 13.78 19.55 14.36
N LEU A 312 12.52 19.17 14.08
CA LEU A 312 11.70 18.39 15.00
C LEU A 312 12.27 16.99 15.26
N SER A 313 12.89 16.37 14.24
CA SER A 313 13.58 15.07 14.38
C SER A 313 14.83 15.11 15.28
N LEU A 314 15.33 16.31 15.62
CA LEU A 314 16.45 16.51 16.54
C LEU A 314 16.03 16.54 18.02
N LEU A 315 14.74 16.40 18.32
CA LEU A 315 14.25 16.31 19.70
C LEU A 315 14.80 15.03 20.36
N PRO A 316 15.33 15.10 21.60
CA PRO A 316 16.01 13.97 22.25
C PRO A 316 15.20 12.68 22.28
N ASP A 317 13.90 12.77 22.59
CA ASP A 317 13.01 11.62 22.73
C ASP A 317 12.52 11.07 21.37
N LEU A 318 12.86 11.76 20.27
CA LEU A 318 12.61 11.34 18.88
C LEU A 318 13.89 10.89 18.17
N LYS A 319 15.08 11.02 18.81
CA LYS A 319 16.36 10.56 18.23
C LYS A 319 16.41 9.03 18.24
N GLY A 320 16.22 8.41 17.08
CA GLY A 320 16.55 7.00 16.85
C GLY A 320 15.44 5.97 17.11
N SER A 321 14.18 6.38 17.25
CA SER A 321 13.05 5.48 17.52
C SER A 321 11.78 5.86 16.75
N LYS A 322 10.94 4.85 16.48
CA LYS A 322 9.53 5.03 16.05
C LYS A 322 8.80 5.92 17.07
N ALA A 323 7.77 6.66 16.64
CA ALA A 323 6.99 7.55 17.49
C ALA A 323 6.66 6.89 18.85
N PRO A 324 6.89 7.57 19.99
CA PRO A 324 6.73 6.96 21.31
C PRO A 324 5.26 6.56 21.52
N ARG A 325 5.00 5.25 21.64
CA ARG A 325 3.72 4.71 22.13
C ARG A 325 3.74 4.77 23.64
N VAL A 326 2.87 5.56 24.27
CA VAL A 326 2.98 5.81 25.72
C VAL A 326 1.72 5.43 26.48
N LYS A 327 1.92 4.79 27.65
CA LYS A 327 0.89 4.54 28.66
C LYS A 327 0.62 5.84 29.42
N VAL A 328 -0.56 6.43 29.24
CA VAL A 328 -1.00 7.56 30.08
C VAL A 328 -1.88 7.03 31.21
N THR A 329 -1.62 7.51 32.43
CA THR A 329 -2.47 7.28 33.60
C THR A 329 -3.25 8.55 33.88
N PHE A 330 -4.57 8.52 33.72
CA PHE A 330 -5.43 9.63 34.18
C PHE A 330 -5.73 9.47 35.68
N LEU A 331 -5.58 10.55 36.45
CA LEU A 331 -6.21 10.75 37.77
C LEU A 331 -7.26 11.86 37.55
N ARG A 332 -8.55 11.77 37.90
CA ARG A 332 -9.24 11.17 39.06
C ARG A 332 -10.64 10.65 38.66
N GLN A 333 -11.05 9.58 39.36
CA GLN A 333 -12.40 9.01 39.52
C GLN A 333 -12.78 7.74 38.75
N TYR A 334 -12.01 7.31 37.75
CA TYR A 334 -12.00 5.91 37.28
C TYR A 334 -10.58 5.56 36.76
N PRO A 335 -9.93 4.49 37.24
CA PRO A 335 -8.62 4.08 36.74
C PRO A 335 -8.80 3.38 35.39
N THR A 336 -8.90 4.16 34.31
CA THR A 336 -8.85 3.63 32.96
C THR A 336 -7.46 3.86 32.39
N PHE A 337 -6.72 2.77 32.19
CA PHE A 337 -5.44 2.77 31.47
C PHE A 337 -5.72 3.09 29.99
N SER A 338 -5.15 4.17 29.44
CA SER A 338 -5.14 4.39 27.99
C SER A 338 -3.71 4.55 27.49
N ILE A 339 -3.29 3.68 26.57
CA ILE A 339 -2.11 3.94 25.75
C ILE A 339 -2.51 5.07 24.80
N VAL A 340 -1.89 6.23 24.90
CA VAL A 340 -2.09 7.35 23.97
C VAL A 340 -1.14 7.14 22.81
N ASN A 341 -1.73 6.94 21.62
CA ASN A 341 -0.97 6.93 20.38
C ASN A 341 -0.58 8.37 20.03
N THR A 342 0.71 8.69 20.07
CA THR A 342 1.20 10.03 19.73
C THR A 342 1.07 10.31 18.23
N SER A 343 1.01 9.27 17.40
CA SER A 343 0.83 9.38 15.95
C SER A 343 -0.61 9.75 15.56
N PRO A 344 -0.82 10.87 14.83
CA PRO A 344 -2.09 11.19 14.22
C PRO A 344 -2.54 10.08 13.26
N GLN A 345 -3.80 9.70 13.34
CA GLN A 345 -4.43 8.72 12.45
C GLN A 345 -4.99 9.44 11.23
N LEU A 346 -4.50 9.13 10.04
CA LEU A 346 -4.94 9.79 8.81
C LEU A 346 -5.41 8.74 7.79
N ALA A 347 -6.70 8.80 7.43
CA ALA A 347 -7.23 8.05 6.29
C ALA A 347 -6.94 8.80 4.98
N PHE A 348 -6.20 8.14 4.11
CA PHE A 348 -5.86 8.63 2.78
C PHE A 348 -6.66 7.85 1.73
N ILE A 349 -7.68 8.49 1.16
CA ILE A 349 -8.65 7.85 0.26
C ILE A 349 -8.31 8.22 -1.19
N ASP A 350 -7.69 7.30 -1.94
CA ASP A 350 -7.27 7.54 -3.33
C ASP A 350 -7.11 6.21 -4.12
N ASP A 351 -6.31 6.15 -5.18
CA ASP A 351 -6.13 4.93 -6.01
C ASP A 351 -5.19 3.87 -5.40
N GLY A 352 -4.87 3.98 -4.11
CA GLY A 352 -3.84 3.20 -3.44
C GLY A 352 -2.46 3.86 -3.53
N ILE A 353 -1.44 3.20 -3.01
CA ILE A 353 -0.06 3.70 -3.05
C ILE A 353 0.88 2.62 -3.53
N ASN A 354 1.90 2.95 -4.30
CA ASN A 354 3.04 2.04 -4.48
C ASN A 354 3.93 2.17 -3.25
N LEU A 355 3.66 1.37 -2.20
CA LEU A 355 4.30 1.50 -0.88
C LEU A 355 5.83 1.38 -0.94
N GLY A 356 6.39 0.68 -1.93
CA GLY A 356 7.84 0.65 -2.16
C GLY A 356 8.45 2.02 -2.51
N ASN A 357 7.64 2.96 -3.02
CA ASN A 357 8.03 4.30 -3.45
C ASN A 357 7.54 5.40 -2.49
N LEU A 358 7.00 5.03 -1.33
CA LEU A 358 6.65 5.98 -0.28
C LEU A 358 7.91 6.26 0.55
N ASP A 359 8.29 7.52 0.74
CA ASP A 359 9.41 7.87 1.61
C ASP A 359 9.15 7.37 3.05
N ASP A 360 10.11 6.65 3.63
CA ASP A 360 9.96 6.03 4.95
C ASP A 360 10.46 6.90 6.11
N TYR A 361 11.21 7.97 5.79
CA TYR A 361 11.88 8.86 6.74
C TYR A 361 12.58 8.08 7.87
N ASN A 362 13.47 7.16 7.50
CA ASN A 362 14.20 6.26 8.41
C ASN A 362 13.26 5.37 9.24
N GLY A 363 12.18 4.88 8.62
CA GLY A 363 11.20 4.00 9.25
C GLY A 363 10.24 4.70 10.22
N SER A 364 10.13 6.02 10.16
CA SER A 364 9.19 6.81 10.97
C SER A 364 7.75 6.63 10.48
N VAL A 365 7.58 6.48 9.15
CA VAL A 365 6.26 6.35 8.53
C VAL A 365 5.68 4.97 8.79
N THR A 366 4.49 4.93 9.40
CA THR A 366 3.70 3.70 9.59
C THR A 366 2.52 3.72 8.63
N SER A 367 2.22 2.59 7.98
CA SER A 367 1.10 2.50 7.04
C SER A 367 0.38 1.15 7.14
N SER A 368 -0.94 1.20 7.14
CA SER A 368 -1.85 0.07 6.95
C SER A 368 -2.87 0.45 5.87
N GLY A 369 -3.77 -0.47 5.50
CA GLY A 369 -4.79 -0.10 4.54
C GLY A 369 -5.70 -1.23 4.08
N VAL A 370 -6.69 -0.83 3.29
CA VAL A 370 -7.67 -1.72 2.66
C VAL A 370 -7.95 -1.26 1.23
N SER A 371 -8.46 -2.18 0.41
CA SER A 371 -8.83 -1.89 -0.98
C SER A 371 -10.30 -2.19 -1.23
N TYR A 372 -11.01 -1.16 -1.67
CA TYR A 372 -12.35 -1.25 -2.24
C TYR A 372 -12.32 -1.26 -3.78
N PHE A 373 -11.12 -1.39 -4.38
CA PHE A 373 -10.94 -1.60 -5.81
C PHE A 373 -11.05 -3.11 -6.14
N PRO A 374 -11.85 -3.53 -7.15
CA PRO A 374 -12.08 -4.95 -7.46
C PRO A 374 -10.85 -5.77 -7.88
N GLY A 375 -9.68 -5.16 -8.09
CA GLY A 375 -8.54 -5.77 -8.79
C GLY A 375 -7.15 -5.49 -8.23
N GLY A 376 -6.98 -5.32 -6.92
CA GLY A 376 -5.64 -5.19 -6.34
C GLY A 376 -5.62 -4.68 -4.90
N PRO A 377 -4.45 -4.73 -4.25
CA PRO A 377 -4.31 -4.37 -2.85
C PRO A 377 -4.13 -2.85 -2.69
N TRP A 378 -4.20 -2.39 -1.44
CA TRP A 378 -4.02 -0.98 -1.08
C TRP A 378 -2.58 -0.49 -1.33
N HIS A 379 -1.59 -1.39 -1.19
CA HIS A 379 -0.17 -1.09 -1.38
C HIS A 379 0.28 -1.18 -2.85
N CYS A 380 -0.67 -1.12 -3.79
CA CYS A 380 -0.44 -0.83 -5.20
C CYS A 380 -1.38 0.29 -5.67
N SER A 381 -0.84 1.26 -6.41
CA SER A 381 -1.60 2.36 -6.99
C SER A 381 -2.06 2.04 -8.40
N SER A 382 -3.29 2.43 -8.79
CA SER A 382 -3.80 2.26 -10.16
C SER A 382 -3.05 3.13 -11.17
N THR A 383 -2.78 4.39 -10.84
CA THR A 383 -2.25 5.41 -11.76
C THR A 383 -0.93 6.05 -11.28
N GLY A 384 -0.57 5.85 -10.01
CA GLY A 384 0.54 6.53 -9.35
C GLY A 384 0.11 7.79 -8.59
N HIS A 385 -1.08 8.33 -8.86
CA HIS A 385 -1.60 9.55 -8.24
C HIS A 385 -1.57 9.49 -6.71
N GLY A 386 -2.11 8.43 -6.11
CA GLY A 386 -2.12 8.29 -4.66
C GLY A 386 -0.73 8.19 -4.04
N THR A 387 0.25 7.66 -4.79
CA THR A 387 1.65 7.59 -4.33
C THR A 387 2.28 8.97 -4.19
N ILE A 388 2.01 9.86 -5.15
CA ILE A 388 2.49 11.25 -5.12
C ILE A 388 1.92 11.96 -3.90
N LEU A 389 0.61 11.86 -3.69
CA LEU A 389 -0.08 12.54 -2.60
C LEU A 389 0.31 12.02 -1.22
N ALA A 390 0.46 10.70 -1.07
CA ALA A 390 0.95 10.12 0.18
C ALA A 390 2.35 10.64 0.54
N ASN A 391 3.25 10.78 -0.45
CA ASN A 391 4.57 11.39 -0.26
C ASN A 391 4.47 12.85 0.20
N MET A 392 3.50 13.63 -0.30
CA MET A 392 3.28 15.01 0.17
C MET A 392 2.82 15.06 1.63
N ILE A 393 1.96 14.14 2.06
CA ILE A 393 1.52 14.02 3.46
C ILE A 393 2.73 13.69 4.36
N VAL A 394 3.47 12.62 4.05
CA VAL A 394 4.57 12.16 4.92
C VAL A 394 5.79 13.07 4.87
N ARG A 395 5.96 13.85 3.80
CA ARG A 395 6.98 14.89 3.71
C ARG A 395 6.76 15.98 4.76
N VAL A 396 5.52 16.35 5.03
CA VAL A 396 5.18 17.32 6.08
C VAL A 396 5.21 16.65 7.46
N ASN A 397 4.60 15.48 7.60
CA ASN A 397 4.56 14.74 8.87
C ASN A 397 4.89 13.25 8.68
N PRO A 398 6.15 12.83 8.91
CA PRO A 398 6.54 11.43 8.79
C PRO A 398 6.09 10.56 9.99
N TRP A 399 5.59 11.16 11.07
CA TRP A 399 5.13 10.44 12.28
C TRP A 399 3.63 10.13 12.27
N VAL A 400 2.97 10.33 11.13
CA VAL A 400 1.58 9.96 10.91
C VAL A 400 1.42 8.44 10.80
N GLU A 401 0.30 7.92 11.27
CA GLU A 401 -0.17 6.58 10.95
C GLU A 401 -1.13 6.68 9.76
N LEU A 402 -0.63 6.27 8.59
CA LEU A 402 -1.31 6.44 7.32
C LEU A 402 -2.17 5.22 7.00
N HIS A 403 -3.49 5.39 7.06
CA HIS A 403 -4.48 4.40 6.65
C HIS A 403 -4.80 4.58 5.17
N VAL A 404 -4.20 3.78 4.30
CA VAL A 404 -4.39 3.88 2.85
C VAL A 404 -5.66 3.14 2.46
N VAL A 405 -6.63 3.87 1.93
CA VAL A 405 -7.92 3.32 1.53
C VAL A 405 -8.08 3.45 0.02
N ARG A 406 -7.77 2.37 -0.69
CA ARG A 406 -7.85 2.36 -2.15
C ARG A 406 -9.30 2.30 -2.60
N VAL A 407 -9.77 3.30 -3.34
CA VAL A 407 -11.12 3.36 -3.92
C VAL A 407 -11.13 2.87 -5.36
N GLN A 408 -12.32 2.50 -5.83
CA GLN A 408 -12.53 2.16 -7.22
C GLN A 408 -12.43 3.42 -8.08
N ASP A 409 -11.52 3.38 -9.06
CA ASP A 409 -11.31 4.44 -10.03
C ASP A 409 -11.29 3.91 -11.47
N GLY A 410 -11.51 4.79 -12.43
CA GLY A 410 -11.48 4.44 -13.85
C GLY A 410 -11.34 5.67 -14.76
N PRO A 411 -11.10 5.47 -16.06
CA PRO A 411 -10.99 6.56 -17.01
C PRO A 411 -12.34 7.29 -17.14
N SER A 412 -12.28 8.63 -17.11
CA SER A 412 -13.41 9.51 -17.43
C SER A 412 -13.47 9.77 -18.93
N ARG A 413 -14.66 10.12 -19.44
CA ARG A 413 -14.88 10.45 -20.87
C ARG A 413 -14.02 11.61 -21.38
N ASN A 414 -13.60 12.50 -20.48
CA ASN A 414 -12.79 13.68 -20.80
C ASN A 414 -11.28 13.42 -20.61
N GLY A 415 -10.86 12.16 -20.51
CA GLY A 415 -9.45 11.81 -20.22
C GLY A 415 -9.03 11.99 -18.76
N GLY A 416 -9.90 12.55 -17.90
CA GLY A 416 -9.68 12.63 -16.45
C GLY A 416 -9.92 11.31 -15.73
N ARG A 417 -9.85 11.33 -14.40
CA ARG A 417 -10.13 10.17 -13.53
C ARG A 417 -11.55 10.25 -12.96
N ASN A 418 -12.26 9.13 -12.93
CA ASN A 418 -13.59 9.01 -12.32
C ASN A 418 -13.51 8.13 -11.07
N ILE A 419 -14.01 8.63 -9.93
CA ILE A 419 -14.12 7.86 -8.68
C ILE A 419 -15.54 7.35 -8.52
N PHE A 420 -15.68 6.08 -8.13
CA PHE A 420 -16.99 5.47 -7.94
C PHE A 420 -17.51 5.71 -6.52
N ALA A 421 -18.68 6.36 -6.42
CA ALA A 421 -19.26 6.82 -5.16
C ALA A 421 -19.46 5.72 -4.12
N GLY A 422 -19.92 4.52 -4.51
CA GLY A 422 -20.13 3.40 -3.59
C GLY A 422 -18.84 2.91 -2.93
N SER A 423 -17.71 2.94 -3.65
CA SER A 423 -16.39 2.60 -3.07
C SER A 423 -15.86 3.69 -2.16
N ALA A 424 -16.09 4.97 -2.49
CA ALA A 424 -15.74 6.11 -1.66
C ALA A 424 -16.56 6.14 -0.36
N ALA A 425 -17.85 5.81 -0.42
CA ALA A 425 -18.71 5.69 0.76
C ALA A 425 -18.15 4.66 1.75
N LYS A 426 -17.79 3.46 1.26
CA LYS A 426 -17.16 2.42 2.07
C LYS A 426 -15.81 2.87 2.65
N ALA A 427 -15.02 3.61 1.89
CA ALA A 427 -13.75 4.15 2.36
C ALA A 427 -13.91 5.14 3.52
N ILE A 428 -14.89 6.03 3.45
CA ILE A 428 -15.20 6.95 4.56
C ILE A 428 -15.73 6.18 5.78
N ARG A 429 -16.57 5.16 5.57
CA ARG A 429 -17.04 4.28 6.67
C ARG A 429 -15.88 3.58 7.37
N TYR A 430 -14.94 3.04 6.62
CA TYR A 430 -13.72 2.47 7.18
C TYR A 430 -12.91 3.49 8.01
N ALA A 431 -12.82 4.74 7.56
CA ALA A 431 -12.15 5.79 8.30
C ALA A 431 -12.86 6.12 9.63
N ILE A 432 -14.20 6.15 9.62
CA ILE A 432 -15.04 6.31 10.82
C ILE A 432 -14.79 5.15 11.80
N ASP A 433 -14.86 3.92 11.32
CA ASP A 433 -14.69 2.71 12.15
C ASP A 433 -13.29 2.66 12.81
N ASN A 434 -12.27 3.14 12.10
CA ASN A 434 -10.90 3.27 12.61
C ASN A 434 -10.66 4.54 13.45
N LYS A 435 -11.67 5.38 13.67
CA LYS A 435 -11.63 6.59 14.50
C LYS A 435 -10.49 7.52 14.14
N VAL A 436 -10.24 7.69 12.85
CA VAL A 436 -9.14 8.53 12.36
C VAL A 436 -9.31 9.99 12.81
N ASP A 437 -8.20 10.72 12.88
CA ASP A 437 -8.21 12.15 13.17
C ASP A 437 -8.57 12.96 11.91
N ILE A 438 -8.08 12.51 10.75
CA ILE A 438 -8.15 13.23 9.48
C ILE A 438 -8.54 12.27 8.34
N ILE A 439 -9.41 12.72 7.44
CA ILE A 439 -9.66 12.12 6.13
C ILE A 439 -9.17 13.08 5.03
N SER A 440 -8.32 12.58 4.14
CA SER A 440 -7.84 13.32 2.96
C SER A 440 -8.45 12.71 1.69
N MET A 441 -9.16 13.53 0.90
CA MET A 441 -9.86 13.15 -0.34
C MET A 441 -9.47 14.08 -1.49
N SER A 442 -8.45 13.71 -2.25
CA SER A 442 -7.96 14.51 -3.38
C SER A 442 -8.66 14.17 -4.70
N TRP A 443 -9.98 14.14 -4.68
CA TRP A 443 -10.83 13.85 -5.83
C TRP A 443 -12.21 14.49 -5.66
N THR A 444 -12.92 14.61 -6.78
CA THR A 444 -14.29 15.13 -6.81
C THR A 444 -15.20 14.15 -7.57
N ILE A 445 -16.47 14.08 -7.16
CA ILE A 445 -17.52 13.30 -7.83
C ILE A 445 -18.68 14.23 -8.17
N LYS A 446 -19.11 14.24 -9.44
CA LYS A 446 -20.27 15.02 -9.87
C LYS A 446 -21.54 14.47 -9.22
N ASN A 447 -22.31 15.33 -8.57
CA ASN A 447 -23.57 14.94 -7.97
C ASN A 447 -24.65 14.79 -9.06
N ALA A 448 -24.95 13.56 -9.46
CA ALA A 448 -25.96 13.28 -10.48
C ALA A 448 -27.40 13.61 -10.03
N ILE A 449 -27.62 13.93 -8.74
CA ILE A 449 -28.94 14.20 -8.17
C ILE A 449 -29.41 15.63 -8.50
N THR A 450 -28.51 16.57 -8.78
CA THR A 450 -28.83 17.98 -9.06
C THR A 450 -28.95 18.32 -10.55
N GLY A 451 -28.67 17.36 -11.46
CA GLY A 451 -28.83 17.52 -12.90
C GLY A 451 -30.11 16.87 -13.41
N GLY A 452 -31.08 17.66 -13.88
CA GLY A 452 -32.24 17.16 -14.60
C GLY A 452 -31.82 16.27 -15.79
N HIS A 453 -32.46 15.11 -15.89
CA HIS A 453 -32.50 14.19 -17.04
C HIS A 453 -31.44 14.37 -18.13
N THR A 454 -30.26 13.76 -17.97
CA THR A 454 -29.48 13.25 -19.12
C THR A 454 -28.82 11.92 -18.76
N SER A 455 -29.59 10.84 -18.81
CA SER A 455 -29.03 9.49 -18.94
C SER A 455 -28.31 9.35 -20.29
N PRO A 456 -27.18 8.63 -20.39
CA PRO A 456 -26.71 8.14 -21.68
C PRO A 456 -27.73 7.12 -22.19
N MET A 457 -28.27 7.37 -23.39
CA MET A 457 -29.45 6.74 -23.98
C MET A 457 -29.55 5.21 -23.88
N GLY A 458 -30.75 4.77 -23.52
CA GLY A 458 -31.45 3.63 -24.13
C GLY A 458 -32.90 4.04 -24.30
N ASN A 459 -33.27 4.58 -25.46
CA ASN A 459 -34.64 4.99 -25.75
C ASN A 459 -35.45 3.75 -26.17
N ASP A 460 -36.01 3.04 -25.19
CA ASP A 460 -37.16 2.15 -25.40
C ASP A 460 -38.30 2.63 -24.50
N SER A 461 -38.96 3.69 -24.96
CA SER A 461 -40.22 4.17 -24.39
C SER A 461 -41.36 3.22 -24.78
N ARG A 462 -41.43 2.03 -24.16
CA ARG A 462 -42.67 1.22 -24.08
C ARG A 462 -42.73 0.40 -22.80
N ASN A 463 -43.41 0.97 -21.81
CA ASN A 463 -44.32 0.36 -20.83
C ASN A 463 -44.08 0.91 -19.43
N GLY A 464 -45.10 1.58 -18.90
CA GLY A 464 -45.16 1.95 -17.50
C GLY A 464 -45.05 0.72 -16.61
N SER A 465 -44.11 0.76 -15.68
CA SER A 465 -44.09 -0.12 -14.52
C SER A 465 -43.41 0.62 -13.38
N PHE A 466 -44.08 0.61 -12.22
CA PHE A 466 -43.58 1.06 -10.94
C PHE A 466 -42.19 0.47 -10.64
N SER A 467 -41.20 1.34 -10.55
CA SER A 467 -40.07 1.11 -9.65
C SER A 467 -39.66 2.45 -9.04
N ASP A 468 -40.28 2.81 -7.91
CA ASP A 468 -39.84 3.91 -7.02
C ASP A 468 -38.46 3.65 -6.39
N ARG A 469 -37.66 2.73 -6.93
CA ARG A 469 -36.35 2.37 -6.41
C ARG A 469 -35.28 3.22 -7.11
N PRO A 470 -34.46 3.96 -6.37
CA PRO A 470 -33.35 4.72 -6.96
C PRO A 470 -32.40 3.79 -7.72
N SER A 471 -31.82 4.32 -8.80
CA SER A 471 -30.77 3.63 -9.56
C SER A 471 -29.56 3.29 -8.68
N MET A 472 -28.71 2.35 -9.11
CA MET A 472 -27.50 1.99 -8.34
C MET A 472 -26.59 3.20 -8.10
N ASP A 473 -26.38 4.03 -9.11
CA ASP A 473 -25.59 5.26 -9.00
C ASP A 473 -26.19 6.25 -8.00
N GLN A 474 -27.53 6.40 -7.99
CA GLN A 474 -28.21 7.26 -7.01
C GLN A 474 -28.06 6.73 -5.57
N ARG A 475 -28.15 5.41 -5.37
CA ARG A 475 -27.92 4.80 -4.05
C ARG A 475 -26.49 4.97 -3.58
N ASP A 476 -25.52 4.84 -4.48
CA ASP A 476 -24.11 5.00 -4.18
C ASP A 476 -23.74 6.46 -3.85
N ILE A 477 -24.31 7.42 -4.58
CA ILE A 477 -24.18 8.85 -4.28
C ILE A 477 -24.84 9.20 -2.94
N GLN A 478 -26.02 8.64 -2.65
CA GLN A 478 -26.68 8.81 -1.36
C GLN A 478 -25.82 8.23 -0.22
N ALA A 479 -25.33 6.99 -0.38
CA ALA A 479 -24.48 6.34 0.61
C ALA A 479 -23.18 7.12 0.88
N LEU A 480 -22.59 7.72 -0.17
CA LEU A 480 -21.45 8.62 -0.02
C LEU A 480 -21.83 9.87 0.78
N GLY A 481 -22.97 10.48 0.47
CA GLY A 481 -23.49 11.61 1.23
C GLY A 481 -23.69 11.28 2.71
N ASP A 482 -24.32 10.15 3.01
CA ASP A 482 -24.58 9.71 4.40
C ASP A 482 -23.27 9.41 5.14
N ALA A 483 -22.28 8.81 4.47
CA ALA A 483 -20.97 8.58 5.06
C ALA A 483 -20.22 9.89 5.39
N ILE A 484 -20.35 10.92 4.54
CA ILE A 484 -19.79 12.25 4.79
C ILE A 484 -20.46 12.93 6.00
N ASP A 485 -21.80 12.85 6.08
CA ASP A 485 -22.55 13.40 7.22
C ASP A 485 -22.15 12.72 8.53
N ASP A 486 -22.02 11.39 8.52
CA ASP A 486 -21.61 10.63 9.70
C ASP A 486 -20.16 10.93 10.10
N ALA A 487 -19.24 11.10 9.14
CA ALA A 487 -17.87 11.52 9.45
C ALA A 487 -17.80 12.92 10.08
N ALA A 488 -18.63 13.86 9.60
CA ALA A 488 -18.74 15.18 10.20
C ALA A 488 -19.34 15.13 11.61
N LYS A 489 -20.35 14.28 11.81
CA LYS A 489 -20.99 14.06 13.11
C LYS A 489 -20.03 13.46 14.14
N ASP A 490 -19.14 12.58 13.71
CA ASP A 490 -18.08 11.99 14.54
C ASP A 490 -16.89 12.94 14.78
N GLY A 491 -16.94 14.16 14.24
CA GLY A 491 -15.93 15.18 14.47
C GLY A 491 -14.60 14.93 13.75
N ILE A 492 -14.60 14.12 12.68
CA ILE A 492 -13.39 13.81 11.91
C ILE A 492 -13.07 15.00 11.00
N LEU A 493 -11.80 15.44 10.95
CA LEU A 493 -11.39 16.52 10.04
C LEU A 493 -11.38 16.01 8.60
N MET A 494 -12.04 16.72 7.68
CA MET A 494 -12.12 16.32 6.27
C MET A 494 -11.51 17.39 5.36
N PHE A 495 -10.56 16.98 4.51
CA PHE A 495 -9.93 17.81 3.50
C PHE A 495 -10.26 17.29 2.11
N CYS A 496 -10.62 18.19 1.18
CA CYS A 496 -10.84 17.82 -0.20
C CYS A 496 -10.27 18.83 -1.19
N SER A 497 -9.94 18.35 -2.39
CA SER A 497 -9.46 19.19 -3.48
C SER A 497 -10.59 19.98 -4.14
N ALA A 498 -10.26 21.17 -4.63
CA ALA A 498 -11.07 21.88 -5.59
C ALA A 498 -11.20 21.06 -6.90
N SER A 499 -12.21 21.35 -7.71
CA SER A 499 -12.19 20.86 -9.10
C SER A 499 -11.19 21.71 -9.88
N ASP A 500 -10.33 21.05 -10.68
CA ASP A 500 -9.42 21.75 -11.59
C ASP A 500 -10.13 22.14 -12.92
N ASP A 501 -11.42 21.81 -13.08
CA ASP A 501 -12.25 22.16 -14.24
C ASP A 501 -13.13 23.38 -13.94
N ILE A 502 -12.67 24.56 -14.36
CA ILE A 502 -13.41 25.84 -14.20
C ILE A 502 -14.76 25.80 -14.93
N GLN A 503 -14.93 25.01 -16.01
CA GLN A 503 -16.22 24.85 -16.68
C GLN A 503 -17.18 23.94 -15.90
N ALA A 504 -16.64 23.05 -15.05
CA ALA A 504 -17.41 22.34 -14.03
C ALA A 504 -17.72 23.22 -12.79
N GLY A 505 -17.11 24.41 -12.68
CA GLY A 505 -17.21 25.35 -11.57
C GLY A 505 -18.62 25.87 -11.22
N ALA A 506 -19.64 25.52 -12.01
CA ALA A 506 -21.05 25.77 -11.70
C ALA A 506 -21.75 24.61 -10.97
N MET A 507 -21.12 23.43 -10.85
CA MET A 507 -21.77 22.21 -10.35
C MET A 507 -21.20 21.73 -9.01
N ASP A 508 -22.04 21.81 -7.99
CA ASP A 508 -22.17 20.89 -6.86
C ASP A 508 -21.46 19.52 -6.99
N THR A 509 -20.23 19.42 -6.48
CA THR A 509 -19.46 18.15 -6.40
C THR A 509 -19.30 17.66 -4.96
N LEU A 510 -19.38 16.34 -4.80
CA LEU A 510 -18.97 15.65 -3.58
C LEU A 510 -17.43 15.55 -3.51
N PRO A 511 -16.83 15.55 -2.31
CA PRO A 511 -17.51 15.54 -1.01
C PRO A 511 -17.95 16.93 -0.51
N TYR A 512 -17.31 18.02 -0.99
CA TYR A 512 -17.49 19.37 -0.43
C TYR A 512 -18.94 19.83 -0.33
N GLN A 513 -19.74 19.67 -1.40
CA GLN A 513 -21.13 20.15 -1.45
C GLN A 513 -21.98 19.62 -0.29
N LYS A 514 -21.67 18.42 0.21
CA LYS A 514 -22.46 17.79 1.26
C LYS A 514 -22.28 18.49 2.62
N GLN A 515 -21.09 18.98 2.90
CA GLN A 515 -20.72 19.61 4.17
C GLN A 515 -19.80 20.84 3.96
N PRO A 516 -20.24 21.88 3.23
CA PRO A 516 -19.38 22.98 2.77
C PRO A 516 -18.91 23.91 3.89
N GLY A 517 -19.58 23.91 5.04
CA GLY A 517 -19.17 24.65 6.24
C GLY A 517 -18.21 23.87 7.15
N TYR A 518 -17.98 22.59 6.86
CA TYR A 518 -17.20 21.69 7.71
C TYR A 518 -15.97 21.14 6.98
N ILE A 519 -16.12 20.68 5.73
CA ILE A 519 -15.01 20.17 4.92
C ILE A 519 -14.11 21.34 4.48
N PHE A 520 -12.80 21.22 4.71
CA PHE A 520 -11.81 22.16 4.18
C PHE A 520 -11.62 21.94 2.68
N ARG A 521 -12.03 22.91 1.86
CA ARG A 521 -11.78 22.89 0.40
C ARG A 521 -10.47 23.56 0.07
N ILE A 522 -9.56 22.83 -0.55
CA ILE A 522 -8.18 23.27 -0.79
C ILE A 522 -7.97 23.58 -2.26
N GLY A 523 -7.45 24.78 -2.53
CA GLY A 523 -7.03 25.23 -3.85
C GLY A 523 -5.51 25.13 -4.05
N ALA A 524 -5.06 25.30 -5.29
CA ALA A 524 -3.64 25.29 -5.64
C ALA A 524 -3.05 26.71 -5.67
N ALA A 525 -1.79 26.83 -5.23
CA ALA A 525 -0.98 28.01 -5.34
C ALA A 525 0.35 27.71 -6.06
N THR A 526 0.87 28.74 -6.73
CA THR A 526 2.20 28.76 -7.35
C THR A 526 3.29 28.90 -6.31
N TYR A 527 4.54 28.72 -6.72
CA TYR A 527 5.73 28.87 -5.85
C TYR A 527 5.88 30.27 -5.24
N LEU A 528 5.22 31.27 -5.83
CA LEU A 528 5.14 32.64 -5.32
C LEU A 528 4.01 32.82 -4.31
N GLY A 529 3.28 31.78 -3.93
CA GLY A 529 2.10 31.84 -3.04
C GLY A 529 0.91 32.57 -3.65
N GLN A 530 0.90 32.72 -4.98
CA GLN A 530 -0.24 33.26 -5.74
C GLN A 530 -1.20 32.12 -6.10
N ARG A 531 -2.49 32.42 -6.20
CA ARG A 531 -3.50 31.44 -6.62
C ARG A 531 -3.19 30.93 -8.02
N ASP A 532 -3.32 29.62 -8.23
CA ASP A 532 -3.30 29.06 -9.58
C ASP A 532 -4.57 29.49 -10.32
N GLY A 533 -4.40 30.05 -11.52
CA GLY A 533 -5.49 30.54 -12.37
C GLY A 533 -6.47 29.45 -12.82
N HIS A 534 -6.12 28.17 -12.65
CA HIS A 534 -6.96 27.01 -12.93
C HIS A 534 -7.90 26.63 -11.76
N THR A 535 -7.76 27.26 -10.59
CA THR A 535 -8.59 26.92 -9.42
C THR A 535 -9.97 27.58 -9.51
N GLU A 536 -11.02 26.87 -9.08
CA GLU A 536 -12.42 27.30 -8.92
C GLU A 536 -12.65 28.64 -8.19
N ASP A 537 -13.92 29.09 -8.11
CA ASP A 537 -14.36 30.29 -7.38
C ASP A 537 -13.73 30.38 -5.98
N VAL A 538 -12.87 31.37 -5.83
CA VAL A 538 -12.14 31.73 -4.60
C VAL A 538 -13.05 31.77 -3.37
N LYS A 539 -14.33 32.13 -3.51
CA LYS A 539 -15.26 32.18 -2.38
C LYS A 539 -15.49 30.83 -1.72
N ARG A 540 -15.39 29.73 -2.49
CA ARG A 540 -15.63 28.36 -2.04
C ARG A 540 -14.37 27.66 -1.53
N ILE A 541 -13.20 28.24 -1.76
CA ILE A 541 -11.91 27.72 -1.28
C ILE A 541 -11.67 28.21 0.14
N ASP A 542 -11.32 27.33 1.07
CA ASP A 542 -10.91 27.72 2.43
C ASP A 542 -9.49 28.23 2.45
N TYR A 543 -8.57 27.46 1.85
CA TYR A 543 -7.14 27.74 1.85
C TYR A 543 -6.49 27.38 0.51
N PHE A 544 -5.45 28.11 0.15
CA PHE A 544 -4.56 27.76 -0.96
C PHE A 544 -3.25 27.22 -0.41
N PHE A 545 -2.83 26.07 -0.92
CA PHE A 545 -1.56 25.42 -0.60
C PHE A 545 -0.73 25.25 -1.87
N PRO A 546 0.59 25.04 -1.76
CA PRO A 546 1.41 24.65 -2.91
C PRO A 546 0.76 23.54 -3.72
N GLY A 547 0.48 23.82 -4.99
CA GLY A 547 -0.19 22.88 -5.88
C GLY A 547 0.13 23.09 -7.35
N ASN A 548 0.98 24.06 -7.69
CA ASN A 548 1.47 24.27 -9.05
C ASN A 548 3.00 24.14 -9.04
N GLN A 549 3.52 23.20 -9.83
CA GLN A 549 4.94 22.86 -9.94
C GLN A 549 5.56 22.57 -8.57
N VAL A 550 4.92 21.67 -7.82
CA VAL A 550 5.44 21.21 -6.52
C VAL A 550 6.44 20.09 -6.77
N ALA A 551 7.71 20.33 -6.47
CA ALA A 551 8.78 19.34 -6.56
C ALA A 551 8.57 18.18 -5.59
N GLU A 552 8.92 16.96 -6.00
CA GLU A 552 9.15 15.83 -5.11
C GLU A 552 10.26 16.13 -4.08
N ALA A 553 10.28 15.37 -2.98
CA ALA A 553 11.35 15.50 -2.00
C ALA A 553 12.69 15.17 -2.68
N LYS A 554 13.65 16.09 -2.57
CA LYS A 554 14.98 15.89 -3.17
C LYS A 554 15.65 14.68 -2.53
N ASN A 555 15.91 13.64 -3.32
CA ASN A 555 16.76 12.53 -2.90
C ASN A 555 18.22 12.85 -3.26
N PRO A 556 19.09 13.19 -2.29
CA PRO A 556 20.48 13.56 -2.58
C PRO A 556 21.33 12.42 -3.17
N ARG A 557 20.81 11.19 -3.13
CA ARG A 557 21.47 9.98 -3.65
C ARG A 557 20.93 9.55 -5.03
N SER A 558 19.91 10.25 -5.55
CA SER A 558 19.38 9.99 -6.89
C SER A 558 20.01 10.94 -7.89
N SER A 559 20.38 10.41 -9.05
CA SER A 559 20.77 11.20 -10.23
C SER A 559 19.58 11.54 -11.13
N GLU A 560 18.37 11.07 -10.80
CA GLU A 560 17.16 11.38 -11.56
C GLU A 560 16.76 12.85 -11.37
N PRO A 561 16.21 13.50 -12.43
CA PRO A 561 15.68 14.85 -12.31
C PRO A 561 14.52 14.90 -11.32
N VAL A 562 14.41 16.02 -10.60
CA VAL A 562 13.30 16.26 -9.68
C VAL A 562 12.01 16.34 -10.48
N LYS A 563 11.03 15.51 -10.12
CA LYS A 563 9.69 15.53 -10.73
C LYS A 563 8.84 16.59 -10.05
N TYR A 564 8.02 17.27 -10.85
CA TYR A 564 7.11 18.34 -10.40
C TYR A 564 5.68 17.91 -10.64
N HIS A 565 4.80 18.27 -9.70
CA HIS A 565 3.40 17.89 -9.72
C HIS A 565 2.50 19.13 -9.62
N ASP A 566 1.39 19.08 -10.36
CA ASP A 566 0.36 20.12 -10.41
C ASP A 566 -0.99 19.57 -9.90
N GLY A 567 -1.85 20.47 -9.44
CA GLY A 567 -3.23 20.19 -9.04
C GLY A 567 -3.54 20.54 -7.59
N SER A 568 -4.81 20.89 -7.35
CA SER A 568 -5.35 21.11 -6.01
C SER A 568 -5.29 19.85 -5.13
N SER A 569 -5.21 18.66 -5.76
CA SER A 569 -4.91 17.38 -5.11
C SER A 569 -3.61 17.40 -4.29
N VAL A 570 -2.55 18.02 -4.83
CA VAL A 570 -1.25 18.16 -4.15
C VAL A 570 -1.37 19.08 -2.95
N GLY A 571 -2.03 20.24 -3.13
CA GLY A 571 -2.29 21.18 -2.03
C GLY A 571 -3.11 20.55 -0.91
N THR A 572 -4.11 19.73 -1.25
CA THR A 572 -4.94 18.98 -0.29
C THR A 572 -4.11 18.02 0.56
N ALA A 573 -3.18 17.29 -0.07
CA ALA A 573 -2.28 16.38 0.62
C ALA A 573 -1.32 17.13 1.58
N LEU A 574 -0.78 18.28 1.16
CA LEU A 574 0.05 19.12 2.02
C LEU A 574 -0.74 19.74 3.19
N ALA A 575 -2.00 20.13 2.95
CA ALA A 575 -2.89 20.64 3.98
C ALA A 575 -3.22 19.57 5.04
N ALA A 576 -3.57 18.36 4.61
CA ALA A 576 -3.79 17.23 5.51
C ALA A 576 -2.50 16.84 6.27
N GLY A 577 -1.35 16.88 5.59
CA GLY A 577 -0.03 16.71 6.20
C GLY A 577 0.25 17.74 7.31
N LEU A 578 -0.01 19.03 7.04
CA LEU A 578 0.15 20.11 8.02
C LEU A 578 -0.80 19.93 9.20
N ALA A 579 -2.08 19.68 8.97
CA ALA A 579 -3.06 19.44 10.04
C ALA A 579 -2.63 18.27 10.93
N SER A 580 -2.14 17.18 10.34
CA SER A 580 -1.61 16.05 11.10
C SER A 580 -0.36 16.45 11.92
N LEU A 581 0.53 17.26 11.37
CA LEU A 581 1.71 17.75 12.09
C LEU A 581 1.34 18.61 13.30
N LEU A 582 0.30 19.45 13.18
CA LEU A 582 -0.20 20.26 14.30
C LEU A 582 -0.69 19.37 15.45
N ILE A 583 -1.49 18.34 15.14
CA ILE A 583 -1.95 17.35 16.12
C ILE A 583 -0.75 16.62 16.73
N TYR A 584 0.22 16.19 15.92
CA TYR A 584 1.42 15.50 16.40
C TYR A 584 2.22 16.36 17.39
N CYS A 585 2.53 17.62 17.02
CA CYS A 585 3.23 18.57 17.88
C CYS A 585 2.51 18.75 19.22
N ALA A 586 1.19 18.91 19.22
CA ALA A 586 0.40 19.00 20.45
C ALA A 586 0.50 17.72 21.30
N ARG A 587 0.36 16.54 20.69
CA ARG A 587 0.45 15.24 21.40
C ARG A 587 1.81 15.02 22.05
N ILE A 588 2.91 15.26 21.34
CA ILE A 588 4.25 15.05 21.90
C ILE A 588 4.59 16.09 22.98
N THR A 589 4.09 17.32 22.86
CA THR A 589 4.23 18.34 23.91
C THR A 589 3.43 17.99 25.16
N GLU A 590 2.16 17.62 25.02
CA GLU A 590 1.34 17.16 26.14
C GLU A 590 1.96 15.97 26.87
N HIS A 591 2.46 15.01 26.08
CA HIS A 591 3.16 13.85 26.60
C HIS A 591 4.38 14.23 27.45
N ARG A 592 5.28 15.06 26.90
CA ARG A 592 6.48 15.53 27.60
C ARG A 592 6.13 16.26 28.90
N LEU A 593 5.09 17.09 28.88
CA LEU A 593 4.62 17.82 30.06
C LEU A 593 4.03 16.89 31.13
N ALA A 594 3.34 15.82 30.72
CA ALA A 594 2.81 14.81 31.65
C ALA A 594 3.93 14.06 32.39
N GLU A 595 5.04 13.73 31.71
CA GLU A 595 6.21 13.11 32.34
C GLU A 595 6.92 14.04 33.34
N LYS A 596 6.95 15.35 33.07
CA LYS A 596 7.58 16.36 33.95
C LYS A 596 6.79 16.67 35.22
N LYS A 597 5.50 16.31 35.33
CA LYS A 597 4.63 16.61 36.50
C LYS A 597 5.09 16.01 37.84
N GLY A 598 6.22 15.30 37.90
CA GLY A 598 6.95 15.04 39.15
C GLY A 598 7.67 16.26 39.73
N GLN A 599 7.90 17.33 38.95
CA GLN A 599 8.64 18.54 39.36
C GLN A 599 8.03 19.80 38.70
N GLU A 600 7.30 20.60 39.48
CA GLU A 600 6.78 21.97 39.21
C GLU A 600 5.70 22.20 38.12
N ASN A 601 4.56 22.77 38.53
CA ASN A 601 3.47 23.23 37.66
C ASN A 601 3.79 24.62 37.06
N SER A 602 4.13 24.67 35.77
CA SER A 602 4.23 25.93 35.00
C SER A 602 2.86 26.35 34.42
N ARG A 603 2.59 27.67 34.36
CA ARG A 603 1.37 28.25 33.74
C ARG A 603 1.22 27.91 32.25
N MET A 604 2.32 27.55 31.57
CA MET A 604 2.32 27.15 30.17
C MET A 604 1.88 25.69 30.02
N ALA A 605 2.16 24.84 31.02
CA ALA A 605 1.75 23.44 31.03
C ALA A 605 0.23 23.27 31.11
N SER A 606 -0.49 24.18 31.77
CA SER A 606 -1.96 24.14 31.82
C SER A 606 -2.63 24.49 30.48
N THR A 607 -1.98 25.28 29.63
CA THR A 607 -2.54 25.72 28.33
C THR A 607 -2.42 24.64 27.25
N CYS A 608 -1.42 23.75 27.37
CA CYS A 608 -1.20 22.69 26.39
C CYS A 608 -2.06 21.43 26.63
N VAL A 609 -2.58 21.21 27.84
CA VAL A 609 -3.34 19.98 28.16
C VAL A 609 -4.66 19.94 27.40
N GLY A 610 -4.92 18.86 26.65
CA GLY A 610 -6.15 18.65 25.89
C GLY A 610 -6.20 19.41 24.56
N LEU A 611 -5.11 20.08 24.18
CA LEU A 611 -5.00 20.80 22.92
C LEU A 611 -4.98 19.84 21.72
N ALA A 612 -4.35 18.67 21.86
CA ALA A 612 -4.35 17.64 20.83
C ALA A 612 -5.76 17.17 20.47
N ASP A 613 -6.61 16.95 21.48
CA ASP A 613 -8.02 16.61 21.27
C ASP A 613 -8.82 17.81 20.76
N ALA A 614 -8.54 19.01 21.26
CA ALA A 614 -9.17 20.24 20.79
C ALA A 614 -8.88 20.49 19.30
N LEU A 615 -7.67 20.21 18.81
CA LEU A 615 -7.27 20.37 17.42
C LEU A 615 -7.97 19.37 16.48
N ARG A 616 -8.52 18.27 16.99
CA ARG A 616 -9.34 17.35 16.17
C ARG A 616 -10.69 17.96 15.79
N LEU A 617 -11.14 19.00 16.48
CA LEU A 617 -12.38 19.70 16.16
C LEU A 617 -12.17 20.65 14.99
N GLN A 618 -13.06 20.60 14.00
CA GLN A 618 -12.97 21.39 12.77
C GLN A 618 -12.77 22.89 13.01
N LYS A 619 -13.58 23.50 13.88
CA LYS A 619 -13.49 24.94 14.19
C LYS A 619 -12.13 25.33 14.77
N ASN A 620 -11.58 24.46 15.61
CA ASN A 620 -10.31 24.67 16.28
C ASN A 620 -9.15 24.47 15.29
N MET A 621 -9.17 23.42 14.48
CA MET A 621 -8.20 23.27 13.39
C MET A 621 -8.23 24.49 12.46
N LYS A 622 -9.42 24.98 12.11
CA LYS A 622 -9.57 26.22 11.31
C LYS A 622 -8.90 27.41 11.99
N GLN A 623 -9.13 27.61 13.29
CA GLN A 623 -8.49 28.68 14.05
C GLN A 623 -6.95 28.51 14.10
N ALA A 624 -6.45 27.30 14.28
CA ALA A 624 -5.01 27.02 14.30
C ALA A 624 -4.37 27.33 12.94
N LEU A 625 -5.03 27.00 11.83
CA LEU A 625 -4.59 27.37 10.48
C LEU A 625 -4.67 28.89 10.27
N ASP A 626 -5.71 29.54 10.76
CA ASP A 626 -5.86 31.00 10.69
C ASP A 626 -4.78 31.74 11.49
N ASN A 627 -4.29 31.16 12.58
CA ASN A 627 -3.16 31.71 13.36
C ASN A 627 -1.83 31.67 12.58
N ILE A 628 -1.74 30.94 11.46
CA ILE A 628 -0.56 30.93 10.56
C ILE A 628 -0.58 32.12 9.58
N LYS A 629 -1.74 32.76 9.39
CA LYS A 629 -1.87 33.90 8.48
C LYS A 629 -0.97 35.05 8.92
N SER A 630 -0.48 35.80 7.94
CA SER A 630 0.31 37.01 8.17
C SER A 630 -0.36 38.19 7.49
N ASN A 631 -0.49 39.31 8.20
CA ASN A 631 -0.99 40.57 7.65
C ASN A 631 -0.07 41.15 6.56
N GLN A 632 1.13 40.60 6.40
CA GLN A 632 2.11 41.02 5.40
C GLN A 632 1.91 40.31 4.04
N TRP A 633 1.00 39.34 3.94
CA TRP A 633 0.74 38.60 2.71
C TRP A 633 -0.56 39.04 2.05
N THR A 634 -0.55 39.16 0.72
CA THR A 634 -1.65 39.77 -0.05
C THR A 634 -2.89 38.89 -0.16
N ASP A 635 -2.74 37.57 -0.09
CA ASP A 635 -3.87 36.64 -0.06
C ASP A 635 -4.07 36.03 1.33
N ALA A 636 -5.13 36.45 2.02
CA ALA A 636 -5.47 35.97 3.35
C ALA A 636 -5.80 34.46 3.41
N LYS A 637 -5.99 33.77 2.27
CA LYS A 637 -6.26 32.33 2.22
C LYS A 637 -5.01 31.47 1.97
N TYR A 638 -3.87 32.08 1.66
CA TYR A 638 -2.59 31.38 1.56
C TYR A 638 -1.87 31.41 2.91
N LEU A 639 -1.26 30.30 3.33
CA LEU A 639 -0.63 30.17 4.66
C LEU A 639 0.90 30.33 4.57
N PRO A 640 1.49 31.48 4.96
CA PRO A 640 2.93 31.71 4.90
C PRO A 640 3.66 31.02 6.07
N VAL A 641 3.78 29.69 6.00
CA VAL A 641 4.35 28.86 7.09
C VAL A 641 5.75 29.31 7.55
N TRP A 642 6.54 29.94 6.68
CA TRP A 642 7.85 30.50 7.04
C TRP A 642 7.79 31.55 8.13
N ALA A 643 6.68 32.27 8.29
CA ALA A 643 6.55 33.27 9.35
C ALA A 643 6.57 32.66 10.76
N ILE A 644 6.14 31.40 10.90
CA ILE A 644 6.02 30.72 12.20
C ILE A 644 7.06 29.61 12.32
N PHE A 645 7.14 28.72 11.35
CA PHE A 645 7.90 27.48 11.48
C PHE A 645 9.40 27.67 11.25
N LYS A 646 9.82 28.59 10.36
CA LYS A 646 11.24 28.82 10.08
C LYS A 646 12.01 29.35 11.30
N PRO A 647 11.55 30.38 12.03
CA PRO A 647 12.21 30.82 13.26
C PRO A 647 12.33 29.71 14.30
N LYS A 648 11.29 28.89 14.48
CA LYS A 648 11.30 27.78 15.45
C LYS A 648 12.30 26.69 15.06
N ALA A 649 12.38 26.37 13.76
CA ALA A 649 13.36 25.42 13.27
C ALA A 649 14.80 25.91 13.52
N ASP A 650 15.07 27.18 13.21
CA ASP A 650 16.39 27.80 13.39
C ASP A 650 16.79 27.88 14.87
N ASP A 651 15.82 28.17 15.74
CA ASP A 651 16.02 28.15 17.19
C ASP A 651 16.31 26.72 17.69
N MET A 652 15.56 25.71 17.23
CA MET A 652 15.75 24.31 17.60
C MET A 652 17.12 23.76 17.18
N GLU A 653 17.61 24.15 15.99
CA GLU A 653 18.91 23.71 15.48
C GLU A 653 20.08 24.24 16.33
N LYS A 654 19.95 25.44 16.88
CA LYS A 654 20.97 26.09 17.73
C LYS A 654 20.84 25.74 19.21
N ALA A 655 19.65 25.31 19.64
CA ALA A 655 19.33 25.05 21.04
C ALA A 655 19.97 23.77 21.58
N LYS A 656 20.21 23.74 22.90
CA LYS A 656 20.54 22.50 23.62
C LYS A 656 19.30 21.62 23.73
N ASP A 657 19.50 20.34 23.98
CA ASP A 657 18.47 19.30 23.91
C ASP A 657 17.22 19.57 24.78
N GLU A 658 17.35 20.12 25.99
CA GLU A 658 16.18 20.49 26.83
C GLU A 658 15.45 21.76 26.34
N ASP A 659 16.18 22.72 25.75
CA ASP A 659 15.60 23.99 25.29
C ASP A 659 14.74 23.80 24.02
N LYS A 660 15.01 22.75 23.23
CA LYS A 660 14.21 22.41 22.04
C LYS A 660 12.75 22.12 22.37
N TRP A 661 12.49 21.48 23.51
CA TRP A 661 11.13 21.23 24.00
C TRP A 661 10.40 22.53 24.33
N VAL A 662 11.07 23.49 24.95
CA VAL A 662 10.50 24.81 25.27
C VAL A 662 10.14 25.58 23.98
N ILE A 663 10.95 25.43 22.93
CA ILE A 663 10.66 26.05 21.62
C ILE A 663 9.40 25.43 21.00
N LEU A 664 9.26 24.10 21.07
CA LEU A 664 8.07 23.40 20.60
C LEU A 664 6.83 23.78 21.41
N GLU A 665 6.92 23.85 22.74
CA GLU A 665 5.83 24.31 23.62
C GLU A 665 5.33 25.70 23.21
N ARG A 666 6.25 26.65 22.97
CA ARG A 666 5.90 28.00 22.51
C ARG A 666 5.21 27.99 21.14
N LEU A 667 5.66 27.13 20.23
CA LEU A 667 5.01 26.96 18.93
C LEU A 667 3.58 26.43 19.10
N VAL A 668 3.40 25.40 19.92
CA VAL A 668 2.08 24.80 20.20
C VAL A 668 1.13 25.81 20.84
N VAL A 669 1.60 26.64 21.77
CA VAL A 669 0.81 27.74 22.35
C VAL A 669 0.47 28.82 21.33
N GLN A 670 1.43 29.19 20.46
CA GLN A 670 1.20 30.18 19.39
C GLN A 670 0.16 29.71 18.37
N LEU A 671 0.13 28.40 18.08
CA LEU A 671 -0.87 27.76 17.23
C LEU A 671 -2.17 27.43 17.98
N GLY A 672 -2.18 27.62 19.30
CA GLY A 672 -3.23 27.19 20.21
C GLY A 672 -4.60 27.77 19.88
N VAL A 673 -5.62 27.01 20.27
CA VAL A 673 -7.04 27.36 20.14
C VAL A 673 -7.59 27.66 21.52
N GLY A 674 -8.63 28.49 21.62
CA GLY A 674 -9.29 28.71 22.91
C GLY A 674 -9.90 27.40 23.38
N ILE A 675 -9.36 26.80 24.45
CA ILE A 675 -9.97 25.65 25.13
C ILE A 675 -11.13 26.20 25.97
N ASN A 676 -12.29 26.39 25.34
CA ASN A 676 -13.53 26.79 26.00
C ASN A 676 -14.41 25.58 26.27
#